data_AF-E9AF04-F1
#
_entry.id   AF-E9AF04-F1
#
_cell.length_a   1.000
_cell.length_b   1.000
_cell.length_c   1.000
_cell.angle_alpha   90.00
_cell.angle_beta   90.00
_cell.angle_gamma   90.00
#
_symmetry.space_group_name_H-M   'P 1'
#
loop_
_entity.id
_entity.type
_entity.pdbx_description
1 polymer ?
#
loop_
_entity_poly.entity_id
_entity_poly.type
_entity_poly.pdbx_seq_one_letter_code
_entity_poly.pdbx_strand_id
1 'polypeptide(L)'
;MPSESCRWYPDTVTHHKQGDSYTVSRGRNCNPFDLATCDARITEYARANCHEAKATAVINALHPQFRGLTHGVSCEFLLRSSITQLGVNAVNVEIEIDPKQRRAVVKMDLVALTPLAVLMLDYIVVGAHVGKLFALESNRVVRNTDYITRLLHAVNQRGQPLLVYGTDEAPNWDLKIVDGRVVAYLPVLPGTFTYSGEIHGLLPTIGMALRKGTAYKDLIRLHQEFHEGYTRVAASSGVLMVRGYAMHFRTVFGRVVDSLLPKGLHSMSSRLIEPEEGLADASARERVLVFYGDSIDDLTHVPIEFYTLESYREQVPFSLRKTLADRCSTTSSILRAFKSAPKGDLPCCAYVCKGGQFTEMHADDWIVTDPKQTTYVGIENPVVQQELVQRYTYQQCEYAILSAIAIGDITSDGVLFTRYFPSPCLKSLILSRAVCKKLRAIFFTKASRHYGSFFSQDDAAMLGDLNTFGIAVFEVNEQKGEVYQYIRRPGRDAGAFVPLERRQEYVNATFFGVYGSNLVAGDFEAELMTLLSGILHIKKTCQHPLLKDTKPVALVTGGGPGAMEVGNRVARSLGILSCGLIVDFGSVAAKPGSTINEQNQNPYVEAHFTYRADKLVERQSDFNLDFPIFLTGGIGTDFEYALEEVRRKVATVPPNPVILFGTPEHWGAKISGRFQANLHSGTIRGSEWICTVPWVVSTGAEALEVYRHFFEGKLPVGPNKPTNDRGFMVAAEYLAKAK
;
A
#
# COMPACT_ATOMS: atom_id res chain seq x y z
N MET A 1 -4.54 29.90 -2.07
CA MET A 1 -5.48 28.77 -1.89
C MET A 1 -4.76 27.55 -2.43
N PRO A 2 -4.79 26.37 -1.78
CA PRO A 2 -4.27 25.18 -2.45
C PRO A 2 -4.98 25.06 -3.81
N SER A 3 -4.21 24.81 -4.86
CA SER A 3 -4.71 24.56 -6.21
C SER A 3 -5.73 23.42 -6.20
N GLU A 4 -6.46 23.21 -7.30
CA GLU A 4 -7.42 22.11 -7.50
C GLU A 4 -6.80 20.67 -7.41
N SER A 5 -5.63 20.54 -6.78
CA SER A 5 -4.65 19.47 -6.78
C SER A 5 -4.68 18.55 -5.56
N CYS A 6 -5.68 18.68 -4.69
CA CYS A 6 -5.86 17.77 -3.56
C CYS A 6 -7.07 16.85 -3.75
N ARG A 7 -7.38 16.48 -5.00
CA ARG A 7 -8.50 15.59 -5.35
C ARG A 7 -8.35 14.17 -4.81
N TRP A 8 -7.15 13.79 -4.36
CA TRP A 8 -6.80 12.41 -4.02
C TRP A 8 -6.83 12.09 -2.53
N TYR A 9 -6.98 13.11 -1.68
CA TYR A 9 -6.91 12.94 -0.23
C TYR A 9 -8.11 13.58 0.46
N PRO A 10 -8.53 13.01 1.60
CA PRO A 10 -9.51 13.67 2.45
C PRO A 10 -8.93 14.96 3.05
N ASP A 11 -9.78 15.93 3.39
CA ASP A 11 -9.35 17.23 3.95
C ASP A 11 -8.57 17.11 5.25
N THR A 12 -8.77 15.98 5.89
CA THR A 12 -8.13 15.56 7.10
C THR A 12 -6.62 15.39 6.87
N VAL A 13 -6.17 15.01 5.66
CA VAL A 13 -4.76 15.07 5.20
C VAL A 13 -4.37 16.49 4.75
N THR A 14 -5.18 17.14 3.92
CA THR A 14 -4.81 18.39 3.22
C THR A 14 -4.74 19.60 4.14
N HIS A 15 -5.52 19.60 5.22
CA HIS A 15 -5.52 20.62 6.26
C HIS A 15 -4.72 20.21 7.51
N HIS A 16 -3.95 19.14 7.44
CA HIS A 16 -3.02 18.77 8.51
C HIS A 16 -2.01 19.90 8.71
N LYS A 17 -1.91 20.38 9.95
CA LYS A 17 -0.88 21.37 10.33
C LYS A 17 0.36 20.62 10.76
N GLN A 18 1.50 20.99 10.18
CA GLN A 18 2.77 20.36 10.48
C GLN A 18 3.08 20.46 11.99
N GLY A 19 3.32 19.31 12.63
CA GLY A 19 3.59 19.24 14.07
C GLY A 19 2.37 19.03 14.97
N ASP A 20 1.14 19.06 14.43
CA ASP A 20 -0.08 18.77 15.19
C ASP A 20 -0.48 17.29 15.10
N SER A 21 -1.11 16.79 16.18
CA SER A 21 -1.72 15.46 16.16
C SER A 21 -2.98 15.45 15.32
N TYR A 22 -3.18 14.35 14.60
CA TYR A 22 -4.36 14.16 13.78
C TYR A 22 -5.66 13.96 14.58
N THR A 23 -5.57 13.58 15.85
CA THR A 23 -6.76 13.45 16.71
C THR A 23 -7.46 14.80 16.91
N VAL A 24 -6.74 15.92 16.76
CA VAL A 24 -7.30 17.28 16.85
C VAL A 24 -8.21 17.60 15.66
N SER A 25 -7.94 17.03 14.48
CA SER A 25 -8.74 17.22 13.26
C SER A 25 -9.79 16.13 13.03
N ARG A 26 -9.74 15.03 13.80
CA ARG A 26 -10.67 13.91 13.68
C ARG A 26 -12.12 14.38 13.84
N GLY A 27 -12.98 14.03 12.90
CA GLY A 27 -14.39 14.43 12.87
C GLY A 27 -14.63 15.87 12.42
N ARG A 28 -13.71 16.82 12.70
CA ARG A 28 -13.79 18.21 12.22
C ARG A 28 -13.56 18.33 10.72
N ASN A 29 -12.60 17.56 10.20
CA ASN A 29 -12.20 17.55 8.79
C ASN A 29 -12.63 16.25 8.08
N CYS A 30 -13.52 15.47 8.70
CA CYS A 30 -14.12 14.32 8.02
C CYS A 30 -15.20 14.84 7.08
N ASN A 31 -15.03 14.58 5.79
CA ASN A 31 -15.91 15.16 4.78
C ASN A 31 -17.07 14.22 4.46
N PRO A 32 -18.28 14.76 4.17
CA PRO A 32 -19.30 13.97 3.49
C PRO A 32 -18.77 13.50 2.13
N PHE A 33 -19.43 12.52 1.52
CA PHE A 33 -19.11 12.08 0.16
C PHE A 33 -19.17 13.24 -0.82
N ASP A 34 -18.20 13.32 -1.73
CA ASP A 34 -18.03 14.43 -2.66
C ASP A 34 -19.16 14.61 -3.68
N LEU A 35 -19.98 13.58 -3.93
CA LEU A 35 -21.12 13.64 -4.85
C LEU A 35 -22.43 14.10 -4.22
N ALA A 36 -22.54 14.18 -2.88
CA ALA A 36 -23.79 14.52 -2.22
C ALA A 36 -23.60 15.62 -1.16
N THR A 37 -24.57 16.53 -1.04
CA THR A 37 -24.52 17.59 -0.01
C THR A 37 -25.23 17.20 1.28
N CYS A 38 -25.07 18.04 2.31
CA CYS A 38 -26.03 18.09 3.40
C CYS A 38 -27.41 18.60 2.92
N ASP A 39 -28.42 18.51 3.79
CA ASP A 39 -29.78 18.91 3.44
C ASP A 39 -29.93 20.44 3.35
N ALA A 40 -30.51 20.91 2.25
CA ALA A 40 -31.00 22.25 2.02
C ALA A 40 -32.11 22.62 3.02
N ARG A 41 -32.05 23.86 3.50
CA ARG A 41 -33.01 24.40 4.45
C ARG A 41 -33.95 25.37 3.76
N ILE A 42 -35.27 25.19 3.93
CA ILE A 42 -36.28 26.11 3.40
C ILE A 42 -36.08 27.50 4.01
N THR A 43 -35.99 28.52 3.15
CA THR A 43 -35.94 29.95 3.53
C THR A 43 -37.23 30.67 3.18
N GLU A 44 -37.94 30.23 2.15
CA GLU A 44 -39.22 30.79 1.73
C GLU A 44 -40.20 29.65 1.46
N TYR A 45 -41.44 29.81 1.89
CA TYR A 45 -42.49 28.82 1.72
C TYR A 45 -43.83 29.51 1.59
N ALA A 46 -44.59 29.17 0.54
CA ALA A 46 -45.92 29.70 0.32
C ALA A 46 -46.82 28.62 -0.28
N ARG A 47 -47.99 28.41 0.32
CA ARG A 47 -49.01 27.53 -0.26
C ARG A 47 -49.60 28.20 -1.49
N ALA A 48 -49.53 27.53 -2.64
CA ALA A 48 -50.21 27.97 -3.85
C ALA A 48 -51.68 27.52 -3.82
N ASN A 49 -51.92 26.29 -3.34
CA ASN A 49 -53.23 25.71 -3.09
C ASN A 49 -53.09 24.53 -2.09
N CYS A 50 -54.14 23.73 -1.86
CA CYS A 50 -54.07 22.58 -0.95
C CYS A 50 -53.10 21.48 -1.43
N HIS A 51 -52.90 21.32 -2.73
CA HIS A 51 -52.03 20.31 -3.33
C HIS A 51 -50.61 20.80 -3.64
N GLU A 52 -50.35 22.10 -3.56
CA GLU A 52 -49.09 22.66 -4.06
C GLU A 52 -48.57 23.77 -3.14
N ALA A 53 -47.25 23.78 -2.93
CA ALA A 53 -46.54 24.85 -2.26
C ALA A 53 -45.27 25.22 -3.01
N LYS A 54 -45.00 26.52 -3.12
CA LYS A 54 -43.73 27.03 -3.64
C LYS A 54 -42.73 27.14 -2.51
N ALA A 55 -41.53 26.61 -2.73
CA ALA A 55 -40.47 26.61 -1.74
C ALA A 55 -39.15 27.07 -2.34
N THR A 56 -38.44 27.93 -1.61
CA THR A 56 -37.02 28.22 -1.83
C THR A 56 -36.23 27.59 -0.70
N ALA A 57 -35.29 26.71 -1.02
CA ALA A 57 -34.38 26.09 -0.08
C ALA A 57 -32.93 26.51 -0.37
N VAL A 58 -32.12 26.66 0.68
CA VAL A 58 -30.74 27.12 0.57
C VAL A 58 -29.82 26.13 1.27
N ILE A 59 -28.72 25.79 0.60
CA ILE A 59 -27.56 25.14 1.21
C ILE A 59 -26.49 26.22 1.37
N ASN A 60 -26.17 26.55 2.62
CA ASN A 60 -25.06 27.44 2.94
C ASN A 60 -23.80 26.60 3.20
N ALA A 61 -22.64 27.13 2.82
CA ALA A 61 -21.34 26.50 3.05
C ALA A 61 -21.22 25.09 2.45
N LEU A 62 -21.49 24.97 1.14
CA LEU A 62 -21.15 23.79 0.35
C LEU A 62 -19.71 23.36 0.63
N HIS A 63 -19.54 22.05 0.78
CA HIS A 63 -18.25 21.47 1.02
C HIS A 63 -17.31 21.79 -0.16
N PRO A 64 -16.05 22.25 0.05
CA PRO A 64 -15.16 22.64 -1.04
C PRO A 64 -14.89 21.51 -2.06
N GLN A 65 -14.91 20.26 -1.60
CA GLN A 65 -14.73 19.08 -2.46
C GLN A 65 -16.01 18.65 -3.20
N PHE A 66 -17.18 19.27 -2.94
CA PHE A 66 -18.43 18.89 -3.59
C PHE A 66 -18.31 19.04 -5.11
N ARG A 67 -18.51 17.94 -5.85
CA ARG A 67 -18.25 17.88 -7.30
C ARG A 67 -19.14 18.80 -8.11
N GLY A 68 -20.33 19.14 -7.59
CA GLY A 68 -21.24 20.12 -8.21
C GLY A 68 -20.72 21.56 -8.23
N LEU A 69 -19.61 21.87 -7.54
CA LEU A 69 -18.91 23.15 -7.68
C LEU A 69 -18.00 23.20 -8.92
N THR A 70 -17.72 22.05 -9.55
CA THR A 70 -16.85 21.94 -10.72
C THR A 70 -17.62 22.37 -11.97
N HIS A 71 -16.99 23.19 -12.81
CA HIS A 71 -17.58 23.63 -14.07
C HIS A 71 -17.97 22.45 -14.97
N GLY A 72 -19.20 22.46 -15.48
CA GLY A 72 -19.74 21.42 -16.37
C GLY A 72 -20.34 20.20 -15.66
N VAL A 73 -20.31 20.14 -14.32
CA VAL A 73 -20.98 19.07 -13.56
C VAL A 73 -22.41 19.51 -13.22
N SER A 74 -23.40 18.85 -13.81
CA SER A 74 -24.81 19.10 -13.50
C SER A 74 -25.18 18.53 -12.13
N CYS A 75 -26.10 19.19 -11.43
CA CYS A 75 -26.65 18.70 -10.16
C CYS A 75 -28.14 18.40 -10.30
N GLU A 76 -28.62 17.45 -9.50
CA GLU A 76 -30.04 17.25 -9.25
C GLU A 76 -30.38 17.51 -7.78
N PHE A 77 -31.62 17.91 -7.51
CA PHE A 77 -32.14 18.00 -6.16
C PHE A 77 -32.92 16.74 -5.82
N LEU A 78 -32.61 16.17 -4.66
CA LEU A 78 -33.21 14.96 -4.14
C LEU A 78 -33.95 15.30 -2.86
N LEU A 79 -35.29 15.24 -2.89
CA LEU A 79 -36.07 15.42 -1.68
C LEU A 79 -35.81 14.23 -0.74
N ARG A 80 -35.88 14.48 0.57
CA ARG A 80 -35.73 13.43 1.57
C ARG A 80 -36.71 12.30 1.31
N SER A 81 -36.19 11.06 1.29
CA SER A 81 -37.01 9.85 1.11
C SER A 81 -38.17 9.74 2.11
N SER A 82 -38.01 10.25 3.32
CA SER A 82 -39.09 10.29 4.32
C SER A 82 -40.24 11.23 3.94
N ILE A 83 -39.97 12.31 3.19
CA ILE A 83 -40.99 13.24 2.70
C ILE A 83 -41.71 12.63 1.49
N THR A 84 -40.96 12.05 0.55
CA THR A 84 -41.55 11.41 -0.64
C THR A 84 -42.39 10.18 -0.30
N GLN A 85 -42.01 9.43 0.74
CA GLN A 85 -42.83 8.30 1.23
C GLN A 85 -44.19 8.75 1.73
N LEU A 86 -44.33 9.97 2.29
CA LEU A 86 -45.62 10.54 2.67
C LEU A 86 -46.43 11.08 1.48
N GLY A 87 -45.86 11.03 0.27
CA GLY A 87 -46.51 11.40 -0.99
C GLY A 87 -46.27 12.84 -1.46
N VAL A 88 -45.33 13.56 -0.86
CA VAL A 88 -44.91 14.89 -1.34
C VAL A 88 -43.74 14.73 -2.31
N ASN A 89 -43.84 15.29 -3.51
CA ASN A 89 -42.75 15.31 -4.48
C ASN A 89 -42.27 16.74 -4.78
N ALA A 90 -41.06 16.88 -5.31
CA ALA A 90 -40.53 18.14 -5.80
C ALA A 90 -40.54 18.14 -7.34
N VAL A 91 -41.16 19.16 -7.94
CA VAL A 91 -41.21 19.39 -9.39
C VAL A 91 -40.76 20.82 -9.72
N ASN A 92 -40.55 21.11 -11.00
CA ASN A 92 -40.08 22.42 -11.49
C ASN A 92 -38.85 22.93 -10.72
N VAL A 93 -37.89 22.03 -10.48
CA VAL A 93 -36.72 22.32 -9.67
C VAL A 93 -35.72 23.14 -10.48
N GLU A 94 -35.41 24.34 -9.99
CA GLU A 94 -34.34 25.19 -10.48
C GLU A 94 -33.21 25.25 -9.44
N ILE A 95 -31.98 24.99 -9.87
CA ILE A 95 -30.80 24.95 -9.00
C ILE A 95 -29.82 26.03 -9.46
N GLU A 96 -29.53 26.98 -8.57
CA GLU A 96 -28.50 27.99 -8.75
C GLU A 96 -27.37 27.74 -7.76
N ILE A 97 -26.16 27.49 -8.25
CA ILE A 97 -24.98 27.27 -7.42
C ILE A 97 -24.04 28.45 -7.62
N ASP A 98 -23.66 29.12 -6.53
CA ASP A 98 -22.58 30.10 -6.49
C ASP A 98 -21.30 29.43 -5.94
N PRO A 99 -20.31 29.13 -6.81
CA PRO A 99 -19.08 28.49 -6.38
C PRO A 99 -18.22 29.38 -5.48
N LYS A 100 -18.29 30.70 -5.65
CA LYS A 100 -17.48 31.66 -4.87
C LYS A 100 -17.99 31.77 -3.44
N GLN A 101 -19.32 31.86 -3.28
CA GLN A 101 -19.95 31.89 -1.96
C GLN A 101 -20.12 30.50 -1.35
N ARG A 102 -19.87 29.42 -2.12
CA ARG A 102 -20.17 28.02 -1.74
C ARG A 102 -21.60 27.91 -1.24
N ARG A 103 -22.54 28.40 -2.04
CA ARG A 103 -23.96 28.47 -1.70
C ARG A 103 -24.76 27.90 -2.85
N ALA A 104 -25.80 27.14 -2.54
CA ALA A 104 -26.81 26.75 -3.53
C ALA A 104 -28.19 27.26 -3.11
N VAL A 105 -28.95 27.74 -4.09
CA VAL A 105 -30.36 28.10 -3.96
C VAL A 105 -31.15 27.13 -4.85
N VAL A 106 -32.15 26.49 -4.26
CA VAL A 106 -33.03 25.55 -4.95
C VAL A 106 -34.45 26.10 -4.87
N LYS A 107 -35.04 26.43 -6.01
CA LYS A 107 -36.45 26.79 -6.12
C LYS A 107 -37.21 25.56 -6.63
N MET A 108 -38.35 25.26 -6.02
CA MET A 108 -39.12 24.07 -6.37
C MET A 108 -40.60 24.26 -6.04
N ASP A 109 -41.44 23.50 -6.73
CA ASP A 109 -42.83 23.30 -6.35
C ASP A 109 -42.94 21.95 -5.61
N LEU A 110 -43.42 22.00 -4.37
CA LEU A 110 -43.76 20.82 -3.58
C LEU A 110 -45.21 20.42 -3.85
N VAL A 111 -45.39 19.25 -4.43
CA VAL A 111 -46.70 18.74 -4.88
C VAL A 111 -47.13 17.57 -4.02
N ALA A 112 -48.34 17.63 -3.50
CA ALA A 112 -48.99 16.56 -2.75
C ALA A 112 -49.74 15.62 -3.68
N LEU A 113 -49.24 14.39 -3.80
CA LEU A 113 -49.81 13.33 -4.65
C LEU A 113 -50.78 12.42 -3.90
N THR A 114 -50.90 12.58 -2.58
CA THR A 114 -51.83 11.83 -1.72
C THR A 114 -52.56 12.75 -0.75
N PRO A 115 -53.70 12.33 -0.17
CA PRO A 115 -54.35 13.06 0.92
C PRO A 115 -53.43 13.28 2.14
N LEU A 116 -52.57 12.30 2.45
CA LEU A 116 -51.58 12.43 3.52
C LEU A 116 -50.55 13.52 3.20
N ALA A 117 -50.14 13.63 1.95
CA ALA A 117 -49.19 14.64 1.49
C ALA A 117 -49.77 16.06 1.58
N VAL A 118 -51.07 16.23 1.34
CA VAL A 118 -51.77 17.53 1.50
C VAL A 118 -51.59 18.04 2.93
N LEU A 119 -51.75 17.17 3.91
CA LEU A 119 -51.54 17.50 5.33
C LEU A 119 -50.06 17.71 5.65
N MET A 120 -49.17 16.88 5.08
CA MET A 120 -47.73 17.01 5.30
C MET A 120 -47.20 18.37 4.82
N LEU A 121 -47.75 18.95 3.75
CA LEU A 121 -47.37 20.29 3.28
C LEU A 121 -47.61 21.37 4.35
N ASP A 122 -48.56 21.23 5.25
CA ASP A 122 -48.79 22.21 6.32
C ASP A 122 -47.71 22.15 7.42
N TYR A 123 -46.96 21.04 7.50
CA TYR A 123 -45.87 20.84 8.46
C TYR A 123 -44.48 21.06 7.85
N ILE A 124 -44.38 21.25 6.53
CA ILE A 124 -43.17 21.72 5.87
C ILE A 124 -43.14 23.25 5.96
N VAL A 125 -42.23 23.79 6.75
CA VAL A 125 -42.17 25.23 7.05
C VAL A 125 -40.77 25.79 6.85
N VAL A 126 -40.65 27.13 6.87
CA VAL A 126 -39.35 27.82 6.88
C VAL A 126 -38.47 27.27 8.01
N GLY A 127 -37.23 26.91 7.66
CA GLY A 127 -36.29 26.24 8.54
C GLY A 127 -36.26 24.71 8.42
N ALA A 128 -37.17 24.08 7.68
CA ALA A 128 -37.17 22.64 7.44
C ALA A 128 -36.00 22.19 6.55
N HIS A 129 -35.33 21.10 6.92
CA HIS A 129 -34.32 20.41 6.12
C HIS A 129 -34.99 19.39 5.19
N VAL A 130 -35.05 19.68 3.89
CA VAL A 130 -35.99 18.98 2.99
C VAL A 130 -35.37 18.08 1.93
N GLY A 131 -34.10 18.27 1.58
CA GLY A 131 -33.45 17.45 0.55
C GLY A 131 -32.04 17.93 0.27
N LYS A 132 -31.32 17.25 -0.62
CA LYS A 132 -29.90 17.50 -0.90
C LYS A 132 -29.63 17.62 -2.39
N LEU A 133 -28.46 18.13 -2.75
CA LEU A 133 -27.97 18.07 -4.12
C LEU A 133 -27.13 16.81 -4.33
N PHE A 134 -27.25 16.22 -5.51
CA PHE A 134 -26.38 15.17 -6.00
C PHE A 134 -25.72 15.58 -7.33
N ALA A 135 -24.40 15.42 -7.40
CA ALA A 135 -23.60 15.79 -8.56
C ALA A 135 -23.53 14.63 -9.56
N LEU A 136 -23.89 14.92 -10.81
CA LEU A 136 -23.91 13.94 -11.91
C LEU A 136 -22.59 13.95 -12.66
N GLU A 137 -21.58 13.37 -12.03
CA GLU A 137 -20.24 13.33 -12.59
C GLU A 137 -20.03 12.10 -13.47
N SER A 138 -19.90 12.33 -14.78
CA SER A 138 -19.84 11.27 -15.81
C SER A 138 -18.62 10.34 -15.70
N ASN A 139 -17.54 10.79 -15.06
CA ASN A 139 -16.34 10.02 -14.77
C ASN A 139 -16.53 9.05 -13.57
N ARG A 140 -17.54 9.27 -12.73
CA ARG A 140 -17.85 8.40 -11.58
C ARG A 140 -18.85 7.31 -11.94
N VAL A 141 -19.56 7.44 -13.06
CA VAL A 141 -20.49 6.44 -13.58
C VAL A 141 -19.77 5.12 -13.85
N VAL A 142 -20.31 4.02 -13.32
CA VAL A 142 -19.78 2.68 -13.57
C VAL A 142 -20.12 2.24 -14.99
N ARG A 143 -19.11 1.83 -15.77
CA ARG A 143 -19.26 1.45 -17.19
C ARG A 143 -18.93 -0.01 -17.49
N ASN A 144 -18.45 -0.76 -16.51
CA ASN A 144 -18.08 -2.17 -16.66
C ASN A 144 -18.87 -3.03 -15.66
N THR A 145 -19.61 -4.01 -16.16
CA THR A 145 -20.41 -4.96 -15.36
C THR A 145 -19.53 -5.77 -14.40
N ASP A 146 -18.31 -6.12 -14.80
CA ASP A 146 -17.35 -6.86 -13.97
C ASP A 146 -17.03 -6.14 -12.68
N TYR A 147 -17.09 -4.80 -12.68
CA TYR A 147 -16.88 -4.00 -11.47
C TYR A 147 -17.96 -4.30 -10.42
N ILE A 148 -19.24 -4.31 -10.83
CA ILE A 148 -20.38 -4.60 -9.95
C ILE A 148 -20.37 -6.06 -9.51
N THR A 149 -20.18 -7.00 -10.44
CA THR A 149 -20.09 -8.43 -10.13
C THR A 149 -18.99 -8.72 -9.11
N ARG A 150 -17.84 -8.07 -9.24
CA ARG A 150 -16.76 -8.19 -8.28
C ARG A 150 -17.11 -7.64 -6.90
N LEU A 151 -17.86 -6.53 -6.82
CA LEU A 151 -18.25 -5.93 -5.54
C LEU A 151 -19.22 -6.83 -4.76
N LEU A 152 -20.09 -7.59 -5.43
CA LEU A 152 -21.01 -8.56 -4.79
C LEU A 152 -20.27 -9.65 -4.01
N HIS A 153 -19.17 -10.14 -4.58
CA HIS A 153 -18.37 -11.21 -3.96
C HIS A 153 -17.20 -10.68 -3.14
N ALA A 154 -17.05 -9.36 -3.07
CA ALA A 154 -15.96 -8.72 -2.33
C ALA A 154 -16.41 -8.33 -0.92
N VAL A 155 -15.49 -8.54 0.01
CA VAL A 155 -15.61 -8.06 1.38
C VAL A 155 -14.57 -6.98 1.65
N ASN A 156 -14.90 -6.06 2.55
CA ASN A 156 -13.89 -5.18 3.14
C ASN A 156 -12.97 -6.00 4.06
N GLN A 157 -11.96 -5.36 4.63
CA GLN A 157 -10.98 -6.03 5.48
C GLN A 157 -11.52 -6.54 6.83
N ARG A 158 -12.77 -6.19 7.18
CA ARG A 158 -13.48 -6.73 8.34
C ARG A 158 -14.33 -7.94 7.97
N GLY A 159 -14.26 -8.42 6.72
CA GLY A 159 -15.08 -9.51 6.22
C GLY A 159 -16.53 -9.08 5.88
N GLN A 160 -16.83 -7.79 5.85
CA GLN A 160 -18.17 -7.30 5.56
C GLN A 160 -18.35 -7.10 4.05
N PRO A 161 -19.44 -7.57 3.43
CA PRO A 161 -19.68 -7.39 2.00
C PRO A 161 -19.69 -5.91 1.58
N LEU A 162 -19.13 -5.62 0.41
CA LEU A 162 -19.07 -4.27 -0.17
C LEU A 162 -20.37 -3.85 -0.85
N LEU A 163 -21.12 -4.83 -1.35
CA LEU A 163 -22.40 -4.67 -2.03
C LEU A 163 -23.29 -5.87 -1.67
N VAL A 164 -24.47 -5.61 -1.09
CA VAL A 164 -25.46 -6.64 -0.75
C VAL A 164 -26.77 -6.30 -1.42
N TYR A 165 -27.42 -7.33 -1.95
CA TYR A 165 -28.80 -7.27 -2.39
C TYR A 165 -29.48 -8.65 -2.23
N GLY A 166 -30.52 -8.72 -1.42
CA GLY A 166 -31.17 -9.98 -1.06
C GLY A 166 -30.42 -10.77 0.02
N THR A 167 -30.89 -11.99 0.25
CA THR A 167 -30.31 -12.96 1.21
C THR A 167 -29.42 -14.00 0.53
N ASP A 168 -29.42 -14.04 -0.81
CA ASP A 168 -28.70 -15.03 -1.61
C ASP A 168 -27.27 -14.57 -1.94
N GLU A 169 -26.35 -15.52 -2.11
CA GLU A 169 -24.96 -15.24 -2.52
C GLU A 169 -24.85 -14.68 -3.95
N ALA A 170 -25.88 -14.89 -4.77
CA ALA A 170 -26.02 -14.37 -6.12
C ALA A 170 -27.37 -13.65 -6.26
N PRO A 171 -27.40 -12.30 -6.20
CA PRO A 171 -28.64 -11.55 -6.36
C PRO A 171 -29.31 -11.85 -7.70
N ASN A 172 -30.62 -12.12 -7.66
CA ASN A 172 -31.47 -12.33 -8.84
C ASN A 172 -31.80 -11.01 -9.56
N TRP A 173 -30.78 -10.24 -9.95
CA TRP A 173 -30.89 -9.00 -10.72
C TRP A 173 -30.21 -9.13 -12.08
N ASP A 174 -30.64 -8.32 -13.04
CA ASP A 174 -30.08 -8.32 -14.39
C ASP A 174 -29.16 -7.10 -14.58
N LEU A 175 -27.92 -7.31 -15.02
CA LEU A 175 -26.94 -6.26 -15.28
C LEU A 175 -26.79 -6.03 -16.78
N LYS A 176 -27.13 -4.84 -17.26
CA LYS A 176 -27.03 -4.46 -18.68
C LYS A 176 -26.19 -3.21 -18.87
N ILE A 177 -25.52 -3.12 -20.02
CA ILE A 177 -24.93 -1.87 -20.48
C ILE A 177 -25.99 -1.13 -21.30
N VAL A 178 -26.38 0.06 -20.85
CA VAL A 178 -27.33 0.94 -21.52
C VAL A 178 -26.64 2.29 -21.71
N ASP A 179 -26.56 2.81 -22.92
CA ASP A 179 -25.87 4.08 -23.22
C ASP A 179 -24.42 4.18 -22.67
N GLY A 180 -23.70 3.05 -22.66
CA GLY A 180 -22.32 2.98 -22.16
C GLY A 180 -22.15 3.02 -20.63
N ARG A 181 -23.24 2.92 -19.87
CA ARG A 181 -23.25 2.80 -18.40
C ARG A 181 -23.89 1.49 -17.94
N VAL A 182 -23.47 1.00 -16.79
CA VAL A 182 -24.05 -0.20 -16.17
C VAL A 182 -25.35 0.17 -15.48
N VAL A 183 -26.41 -0.56 -15.82
CA VAL A 183 -27.72 -0.48 -15.18
C VAL A 183 -28.06 -1.86 -14.62
N ALA A 184 -28.38 -1.91 -13.32
CA ALA A 184 -28.92 -3.08 -12.67
C ALA A 184 -30.45 -2.99 -12.58
N TYR A 185 -31.14 -4.01 -13.07
CA TYR A 185 -32.59 -4.16 -12.91
C TYR A 185 -32.85 -4.98 -11.64
N LEU A 186 -33.09 -4.27 -10.55
CA LEU A 186 -33.31 -4.84 -9.23
C LEU A 186 -34.75 -5.33 -9.09
N PRO A 187 -35.02 -6.62 -8.80
CA PRO A 187 -36.38 -7.07 -8.54
C PRO A 187 -37.02 -6.31 -7.36
N VAL A 188 -38.34 -6.38 -7.24
CA VAL A 188 -39.04 -5.89 -6.04
C VAL A 188 -39.92 -7.01 -5.50
N LEU A 189 -40.12 -7.02 -4.19
CA LEU A 189 -40.97 -8.02 -3.55
C LEU A 189 -42.44 -7.83 -3.97
N PRO A 190 -43.20 -8.93 -4.14
CA PRO A 190 -44.61 -8.83 -4.43
C PRO A 190 -45.38 -8.10 -3.33
N GLY A 191 -46.20 -7.12 -3.72
CA GLY A 191 -46.96 -6.27 -2.80
C GLY A 191 -46.53 -4.82 -2.79
N THR A 192 -47.25 -4.03 -1.99
CA THR A 192 -47.02 -2.58 -1.84
C THR A 192 -47.20 -2.16 -0.39
N PHE A 193 -46.60 -1.04 -0.01
CA PHE A 193 -46.85 -0.41 1.29
C PHE A 193 -48.04 0.55 1.24
N THR A 194 -48.82 0.56 2.32
CA THR A 194 -49.75 1.63 2.67
C THR A 194 -49.42 2.15 4.07
N TYR A 195 -50.08 3.22 4.50
CA TYR A 195 -49.98 3.72 5.87
C TYR A 195 -51.21 3.34 6.69
N SER A 196 -50.98 3.02 7.96
CA SER A 196 -52.06 2.96 8.94
C SER A 196 -52.65 4.36 9.17
N GLY A 197 -53.92 4.43 9.59
CA GLY A 197 -54.58 5.70 9.87
C GLY A 197 -53.91 6.54 10.98
N GLU A 198 -53.12 5.93 11.84
CA GLU A 198 -52.42 6.60 12.95
C GLU A 198 -51.28 7.51 12.50
N ILE A 199 -50.79 7.36 11.26
CA ILE A 199 -49.69 8.18 10.71
C ILE A 199 -49.99 9.69 10.79
N HIS A 200 -51.27 10.07 10.75
CA HIS A 200 -51.71 11.46 10.85
C HIS A 200 -51.22 12.13 12.14
N GLY A 201 -51.22 11.39 13.26
CA GLY A 201 -50.72 11.88 14.55
C GLY A 201 -49.20 12.12 14.58
N LEU A 202 -48.45 11.52 13.65
CA LEU A 202 -47.00 11.65 13.56
C LEU A 202 -46.55 12.88 12.75
N LEU A 203 -47.41 13.44 11.88
CA LEU A 203 -47.05 14.55 10.98
C LEU A 203 -46.48 15.79 11.71
N PRO A 204 -47.05 16.27 12.85
CA PRO A 204 -46.47 17.38 13.59
C PRO A 204 -45.05 17.10 14.09
N THR A 205 -44.81 15.87 14.55
CA THR A 205 -43.49 15.40 15.02
C THR A 205 -42.49 15.37 13.87
N ILE A 206 -42.91 14.92 12.68
CA ILE A 206 -42.09 14.93 11.47
C ILE A 206 -41.74 16.36 11.06
N GLY A 207 -42.71 17.29 11.06
CA GLY A 207 -42.47 18.71 10.80
C GLY A 207 -41.45 19.33 11.76
N MET A 208 -41.57 19.04 13.06
CA MET A 208 -40.59 19.48 14.05
C MET A 208 -39.21 18.86 13.80
N ALA A 209 -39.14 17.57 13.49
CA ALA A 209 -37.90 16.87 13.23
C ALA A 209 -37.21 17.39 11.95
N LEU A 210 -37.98 17.72 10.90
CA LEU A 210 -37.50 18.41 9.70
C LEU A 210 -36.88 19.77 10.04
N ARG A 211 -37.51 20.56 10.91
CA ARG A 211 -36.97 21.86 11.35
C ARG A 211 -35.71 21.74 12.22
N LYS A 212 -35.61 20.67 13.01
CA LYS A 212 -34.48 20.41 13.90
C LYS A 212 -33.35 19.61 13.22
N GLY A 213 -33.58 19.06 12.04
CA GLY A 213 -32.61 18.19 11.35
C GLY A 213 -32.44 16.81 12.01
N THR A 214 -33.42 16.37 12.82
CA THR A 214 -33.35 15.11 13.57
C THR A 214 -33.70 13.91 12.69
N ALA A 215 -33.18 12.72 13.00
CA ALA A 215 -33.57 11.47 12.34
C ALA A 215 -34.92 10.96 12.87
N TYR A 216 -35.84 10.59 11.98
CA TYR A 216 -37.20 10.11 12.31
C TYR A 216 -37.73 9.04 11.35
N LYS A 217 -36.92 8.60 10.38
CA LYS A 217 -37.35 7.68 9.32
C LYS A 217 -37.86 6.34 9.88
N ASP A 218 -37.26 5.86 10.96
CA ASP A 218 -37.69 4.63 11.61
C ASP A 218 -39.06 4.78 12.32
N LEU A 219 -39.46 5.99 12.73
CA LEU A 219 -40.81 6.25 13.25
C LEU A 219 -41.86 6.13 12.14
N ILE A 220 -41.56 6.63 10.93
CA ILE A 220 -42.46 6.49 9.77
C ILE A 220 -42.71 5.01 9.44
N ARG A 221 -41.68 4.17 9.54
CA ARG A 221 -41.77 2.74 9.25
C ARG A 221 -42.72 1.99 10.19
N LEU A 222 -42.88 2.44 11.44
CA LEU A 222 -43.82 1.82 12.38
C LEU A 222 -45.29 1.89 11.92
N HIS A 223 -45.60 2.84 11.04
CA HIS A 223 -46.94 3.04 10.48
C HIS A 223 -47.08 2.50 9.05
N GLN A 224 -46.05 1.83 8.50
CA GLN A 224 -46.10 1.24 7.17
C GLN A 224 -46.63 -0.20 7.25
N GLU A 225 -47.69 -0.48 6.51
CA GLU A 225 -48.31 -1.81 6.38
C GLU A 225 -48.00 -2.34 4.98
N PHE A 226 -47.47 -3.56 4.88
CA PHE A 226 -47.14 -4.18 3.60
C PHE A 226 -48.18 -5.23 3.21
N HIS A 227 -48.69 -5.11 1.99
CA HIS A 227 -49.76 -5.95 1.47
C HIS A 227 -49.25 -6.79 0.31
N GLU A 228 -48.89 -8.04 0.56
CA GLU A 228 -48.32 -8.97 -0.44
C GLU A 228 -49.25 -9.22 -1.65
N GLY A 229 -50.57 -9.16 -1.44
CA GLY A 229 -51.58 -9.37 -2.48
C GLY A 229 -51.82 -8.18 -3.40
N TYR A 230 -51.18 -7.03 -3.16
CA TYR A 230 -51.42 -5.81 -3.95
C TYR A 230 -50.53 -5.78 -5.20
N THR A 231 -51.09 -5.35 -6.33
CA THR A 231 -50.37 -5.18 -7.59
C THR A 231 -49.41 -4.01 -7.51
N ARG A 232 -48.26 -4.06 -8.20
CA ARG A 232 -47.28 -2.97 -8.25
C ARG A 232 -47.51 -2.09 -9.47
N VAL A 233 -48.78 -1.81 -9.73
CA VAL A 233 -49.28 -0.97 -10.83
C VAL A 233 -49.54 0.42 -10.25
N ALA A 234 -49.06 1.48 -10.90
CA ALA A 234 -49.26 2.84 -10.43
C ALA A 234 -50.58 3.40 -10.95
N ALA A 235 -51.42 3.87 -10.03
CA ALA A 235 -52.66 4.55 -10.37
C ALA A 235 -52.42 6.05 -10.60
N SER A 236 -53.21 6.63 -11.51
CA SER A 236 -53.18 8.06 -11.89
C SER A 236 -53.26 9.04 -10.71
N SER A 237 -53.78 8.61 -9.56
CA SER A 237 -53.77 9.34 -8.29
C SER A 237 -53.11 8.51 -7.20
N GLY A 238 -52.15 9.09 -6.49
CA GLY A 238 -51.47 8.45 -5.37
C GLY A 238 -50.00 8.19 -5.63
N VAL A 239 -49.44 7.29 -4.81
CA VAL A 239 -48.04 6.87 -4.90
C VAL A 239 -47.96 5.36 -4.81
N LEU A 240 -47.04 4.79 -5.58
CA LEU A 240 -46.71 3.38 -5.53
C LEU A 240 -45.47 3.21 -4.64
N MET A 241 -45.65 2.65 -3.45
CA MET A 241 -44.55 2.34 -2.53
C MET A 241 -44.25 0.84 -2.61
N VAL A 242 -43.12 0.48 -3.20
CA VAL A 242 -42.68 -0.92 -3.33
C VAL A 242 -41.56 -1.24 -2.35
N ARG A 243 -41.47 -2.53 -2.02
CA ARG A 243 -40.42 -3.08 -1.17
C ARG A 243 -39.32 -3.69 -2.03
N GLY A 244 -38.13 -3.12 -1.99
CA GLY A 244 -36.93 -3.78 -2.50
C GLY A 244 -36.40 -4.78 -1.47
N TYR A 245 -35.63 -5.76 -1.95
CA TYR A 245 -34.90 -6.67 -1.07
C TYR A 245 -33.92 -5.92 -0.16
N ALA A 246 -33.55 -6.59 0.92
CA ALA A 246 -32.46 -6.21 1.81
C ALA A 246 -31.22 -5.76 1.02
N MET A 247 -30.79 -4.50 1.16
CA MET A 247 -29.65 -4.00 0.36
C MET A 247 -28.72 -3.06 1.12
N HIS A 248 -27.43 -3.16 0.80
CA HIS A 248 -26.37 -2.43 1.47
C HIS A 248 -25.28 -2.01 0.49
N PHE A 249 -25.09 -0.70 0.30
CA PHE A 249 -24.08 -0.14 -0.60
C PHE A 249 -22.98 0.49 0.27
N ARG A 250 -21.72 0.04 0.15
CA ARG A 250 -20.59 0.65 0.89
C ARG A 250 -19.68 1.52 0.03
N THR A 251 -19.65 1.24 -1.26
CA THR A 251 -18.56 1.69 -2.15
C THR A 251 -19.05 2.41 -3.40
N VAL A 252 -20.37 2.55 -3.52
CA VAL A 252 -21.05 3.18 -4.66
C VAL A 252 -22.33 3.87 -4.18
N PHE A 253 -22.73 4.90 -4.92
CA PHE A 253 -24.11 5.38 -4.94
C PHE A 253 -24.92 4.59 -5.97
N GLY A 254 -26.20 4.40 -5.72
CA GLY A 254 -27.17 3.95 -6.72
C GLY A 254 -28.15 5.06 -7.06
N ARG A 255 -28.52 5.21 -8.32
CA ARG A 255 -29.56 6.15 -8.75
C ARG A 255 -30.56 5.45 -9.67
N VAL A 256 -31.86 5.65 -9.42
CA VAL A 256 -32.91 5.12 -10.32
C VAL A 256 -32.88 5.84 -11.67
N VAL A 257 -32.98 5.07 -12.75
CA VAL A 257 -32.98 5.59 -14.12
C VAL A 257 -34.42 5.71 -14.63
N ASP A 258 -35.06 6.86 -14.41
CA ASP A 258 -36.47 7.10 -14.78
C ASP A 258 -36.83 6.73 -16.21
N SER A 259 -35.94 6.99 -17.18
CA SER A 259 -36.20 6.70 -18.60
C SER A 259 -36.31 5.21 -18.93
N LEU A 260 -35.96 4.33 -17.99
CA LEU A 260 -36.02 2.88 -18.12
C LEU A 260 -37.14 2.25 -17.28
N LEU A 261 -37.95 3.07 -16.59
CA LEU A 261 -39.15 2.60 -15.89
C LEU A 261 -40.26 2.25 -16.90
N PRO A 262 -41.27 1.46 -16.48
CA PRO A 262 -42.46 1.23 -17.28
C PRO A 262 -43.12 2.53 -17.75
N LYS A 263 -43.77 2.48 -18.91
CA LYS A 263 -44.29 3.70 -19.55
C LYS A 263 -45.34 4.36 -18.66
N GLY A 264 -45.16 5.66 -18.41
CA GLY A 264 -46.06 6.46 -17.56
C GLY A 264 -45.75 6.38 -16.07
N LEU A 265 -44.77 5.56 -15.66
CA LEU A 265 -44.24 5.52 -14.30
C LEU A 265 -43.04 6.45 -14.15
N HIS A 266 -43.00 7.17 -13.04
CA HIS A 266 -41.93 8.09 -12.69
C HIS A 266 -41.43 7.81 -11.27
N SER A 267 -40.12 7.95 -11.05
CA SER A 267 -39.59 7.85 -9.69
C SER A 267 -39.80 9.16 -8.95
N MET A 268 -40.07 9.08 -7.65
CA MET A 268 -40.02 10.27 -6.81
C MET A 268 -38.61 10.85 -6.79
N SER A 269 -38.50 12.14 -6.50
CA SER A 269 -37.19 12.82 -6.40
C SER A 269 -36.19 12.17 -5.43
N SER A 270 -36.64 11.32 -4.49
CA SER A 270 -35.80 10.52 -3.59
C SER A 270 -35.22 9.25 -4.24
N ARG A 271 -34.65 9.40 -5.44
CA ARG A 271 -34.20 8.27 -6.28
C ARG A 271 -32.74 7.86 -6.10
N LEU A 272 -32.05 8.39 -5.09
CA LEU A 272 -30.66 8.08 -4.78
C LEU A 272 -30.55 7.13 -3.57
N ILE A 273 -29.69 6.14 -3.69
CA ILE A 273 -29.23 5.24 -2.65
C ILE A 273 -27.80 5.65 -2.29
N GLU A 274 -27.63 6.19 -1.10
CA GLU A 274 -26.32 6.62 -0.60
C GLU A 274 -25.55 5.46 0.04
N PRO A 275 -24.21 5.49 -0.02
CA PRO A 275 -23.38 4.53 0.70
C PRO A 275 -23.52 4.69 2.22
N GLU A 276 -23.46 3.57 2.94
CA GLU A 276 -23.65 3.54 4.39
C GLU A 276 -22.37 3.15 5.16
N GLU A 277 -21.94 4.04 6.07
CA GLU A 277 -20.80 3.84 6.97
C GLU A 277 -21.28 3.31 8.33
N GLY A 278 -21.08 2.01 8.62
CA GLY A 278 -21.55 1.42 9.88
C GLY A 278 -20.94 0.06 10.22
N LEU A 279 -20.64 -0.10 11.53
CA LEU A 279 -20.15 -1.31 12.22
C LEU A 279 -21.27 -2.23 12.69
N ALA A 280 -22.51 -1.75 12.75
CA ALA A 280 -23.61 -2.53 13.30
C ALA A 280 -23.90 -3.74 12.41
N ASP A 281 -24.27 -4.85 13.06
CA ASP A 281 -25.01 -5.99 12.52
C ASP A 281 -26.34 -5.53 11.87
N ALA A 282 -26.26 -4.66 10.88
CA ALA A 282 -27.38 -4.36 10.02
C ALA A 282 -27.51 -5.57 9.10
N SER A 283 -28.31 -6.54 9.54
CA SER A 283 -29.12 -7.31 8.60
C SER A 283 -29.56 -6.35 7.51
N ALA A 284 -29.16 -6.63 6.28
CA ALA A 284 -29.40 -5.73 5.16
C ALA A 284 -30.89 -5.31 5.21
N ARG A 285 -31.13 -4.00 5.32
CA ARG A 285 -32.49 -3.50 5.57
C ARG A 285 -33.22 -3.43 4.25
N GLU A 286 -34.44 -3.93 4.20
CA GLU A 286 -35.34 -3.75 3.07
C GLU A 286 -35.53 -2.25 2.80
N ARG A 287 -35.52 -1.86 1.53
CA ARG A 287 -35.66 -0.45 1.12
C ARG A 287 -37.05 -0.22 0.56
N VAL A 288 -37.61 0.93 0.91
CA VAL A 288 -38.87 1.41 0.32
C VAL A 288 -38.52 2.38 -0.80
N LEU A 289 -38.94 2.04 -2.01
CA LEU A 289 -38.82 2.87 -3.21
C LEU A 289 -40.20 3.42 -3.56
N VAL A 290 -40.26 4.68 -3.99
CA VAL A 290 -41.52 5.39 -4.18
C VAL A 290 -41.62 5.91 -5.60
N PHE A 291 -42.74 5.63 -6.24
CA PHE A 291 -43.05 5.98 -7.62
C PHE A 291 -44.43 6.65 -7.71
N TYR A 292 -44.69 7.30 -8.83
CA TYR A 292 -46.00 7.90 -9.15
C TYR A 292 -46.21 7.92 -10.67
N GLY A 293 -47.41 8.29 -11.10
CA GLY A 293 -47.78 8.36 -12.51
C GLY A 293 -48.92 7.40 -12.83
N ASP A 294 -49.11 7.13 -14.12
CA ASP A 294 -50.19 6.28 -14.62
C ASP A 294 -49.57 5.21 -15.51
N SER A 295 -49.45 3.99 -14.99
CA SER A 295 -48.83 2.86 -15.67
C SER A 295 -49.68 1.63 -15.45
N ILE A 296 -50.08 0.96 -16.54
CA ILE A 296 -50.79 -0.32 -16.51
C ILE A 296 -49.86 -1.51 -16.33
N ASP A 297 -48.55 -1.30 -16.52
CA ASP A 297 -47.53 -2.32 -16.37
C ASP A 297 -47.18 -2.52 -14.88
N ASP A 298 -47.07 -3.78 -14.47
CA ASP A 298 -46.65 -4.16 -13.12
C ASP A 298 -45.14 -3.93 -12.94
N LEU A 299 -44.76 -3.12 -11.95
CA LEU A 299 -43.36 -2.85 -11.64
C LEU A 299 -42.72 -4.08 -10.97
N THR A 300 -42.00 -4.86 -11.75
CA THR A 300 -41.26 -6.04 -11.26
C THR A 300 -39.79 -5.75 -10.96
N HIS A 301 -39.21 -4.76 -11.65
CA HIS A 301 -37.79 -4.40 -11.51
C HIS A 301 -37.57 -2.88 -11.52
N VAL A 302 -36.61 -2.42 -10.73
CA VAL A 302 -36.18 -1.01 -10.67
C VAL A 302 -34.80 -0.87 -11.30
N PRO A 303 -34.64 -0.07 -12.37
CA PRO A 303 -33.36 0.18 -13.03
C PRO A 303 -32.50 1.14 -12.22
N ILE A 304 -31.31 0.72 -11.80
CA ILE A 304 -30.35 1.51 -11.02
C ILE A 304 -29.02 1.62 -11.75
N GLU A 305 -28.55 2.84 -11.96
CA GLU A 305 -27.16 3.12 -12.35
C GLU A 305 -26.29 3.39 -11.12
N PHE A 306 -24.97 3.22 -11.24
CA PHE A 306 -24.04 3.34 -10.13
C PHE A 306 -23.00 4.43 -10.34
N TYR A 307 -22.66 5.14 -9.25
CA TYR A 307 -21.56 6.10 -9.19
C TYR A 307 -20.54 5.67 -8.13
N THR A 308 -19.27 5.60 -8.50
CA THR A 308 -18.17 5.22 -7.60
C THR A 308 -17.90 6.28 -6.53
N LEU A 309 -17.28 5.89 -5.41
CA LEU A 309 -16.73 6.80 -4.40
C LEU A 309 -15.37 7.38 -4.80
N GLU A 310 -14.87 8.32 -4.00
CA GLU A 310 -13.51 8.82 -4.10
C GLU A 310 -12.55 7.64 -3.96
N SER A 311 -11.48 7.64 -4.75
CA SER A 311 -10.58 6.48 -4.88
C SER A 311 -10.05 5.95 -3.54
N TYR A 312 -9.82 6.84 -2.58
CA TYR A 312 -9.33 6.50 -1.24
C TYR A 312 -10.42 5.96 -0.30
N ARG A 313 -11.71 6.10 -0.63
CA ARG A 313 -12.87 5.67 0.17
C ARG A 313 -13.60 4.43 -0.35
N GLU A 314 -13.21 3.89 -1.51
CA GLU A 314 -13.89 2.73 -2.13
C GLU A 314 -13.79 1.41 -1.33
N GLN A 315 -13.02 1.33 -0.24
CA GLN A 315 -12.82 0.10 0.55
C GLN A 315 -12.27 -1.11 -0.24
N VAL A 316 -11.78 -0.91 -1.46
CA VAL A 316 -11.36 -2.02 -2.35
C VAL A 316 -9.97 -2.54 -1.94
N PRO A 317 -9.81 -3.86 -1.70
CA PRO A 317 -8.53 -4.47 -1.41
C PRO A 317 -7.59 -4.48 -2.61
N PHE A 318 -6.28 -4.46 -2.34
CA PHE A 318 -5.26 -4.34 -3.39
C PHE A 318 -5.29 -5.46 -4.42
N SER A 319 -5.62 -6.69 -4.00
CA SER A 319 -5.74 -7.86 -4.88
C SER A 319 -6.77 -7.69 -6.00
N LEU A 320 -7.77 -6.84 -5.78
CA LEU A 320 -8.78 -6.53 -6.79
C LEU A 320 -8.35 -5.38 -7.71
N ARG A 321 -7.30 -4.64 -7.38
CA ARG A 321 -6.81 -3.49 -8.16
C ARG A 321 -5.74 -3.92 -9.17
N LYS A 322 -6.12 -4.79 -10.12
CA LYS A 322 -5.20 -5.35 -11.16
C LYS A 322 -4.34 -4.28 -11.83
N THR A 323 -4.96 -3.22 -12.35
CA THR A 323 -4.22 -2.12 -12.99
C THR A 323 -3.24 -1.42 -12.06
N LEU A 324 -3.54 -1.31 -10.75
CA LEU A 324 -2.59 -0.76 -9.78
C LEU A 324 -1.40 -1.72 -9.60
N ALA A 325 -1.67 -3.01 -9.40
CA ALA A 325 -0.63 -4.03 -9.26
C ALA A 325 0.29 -4.12 -10.49
N ASP A 326 -0.29 -4.05 -11.69
CA ASP A 326 0.45 -4.05 -12.96
C ASP A 326 1.38 -2.81 -13.06
N ARG A 327 0.87 -1.63 -12.70
CA ARG A 327 1.65 -0.38 -12.69
C ARG A 327 2.77 -0.42 -11.65
N CYS A 328 2.51 -0.95 -10.46
CA CYS A 328 3.50 -1.18 -9.40
C CYS A 328 4.58 -2.21 -9.76
N SER A 329 4.35 -3.01 -10.80
CA SER A 329 5.34 -3.98 -11.31
C SER A 329 6.06 -3.49 -12.57
N THR A 330 5.72 -2.30 -13.07
CA THR A 330 6.25 -1.74 -14.32
C THR A 330 7.20 -0.58 -14.02
N THR A 331 8.50 -0.78 -14.25
CA THR A 331 9.56 0.23 -14.04
C THR A 331 9.24 1.59 -14.64
N SER A 332 8.77 1.64 -15.89
CA SER A 332 8.47 2.91 -16.56
C SER A 332 7.29 3.66 -15.92
N SER A 333 6.33 2.93 -15.33
CA SER A 333 5.19 3.53 -14.62
C SER A 333 5.64 4.10 -13.26
N ILE A 334 6.45 3.35 -12.50
CA ILE A 334 7.03 3.79 -11.22
C ILE A 334 7.88 5.06 -11.42
N LEU A 335 8.78 5.06 -12.41
CA LEU A 335 9.60 6.23 -12.74
C LEU A 335 8.74 7.43 -13.17
N ARG A 336 7.65 7.20 -13.91
CA ARG A 336 6.71 8.27 -14.28
C ARG A 336 6.03 8.88 -13.06
N ALA A 337 5.64 8.06 -12.08
CA ALA A 337 5.07 8.57 -10.84
C ALA A 337 6.08 9.49 -10.11
N PHE A 338 7.34 9.08 -9.95
CA PHE A 338 8.37 9.94 -9.32
C PHE A 338 8.68 11.22 -10.10
N LYS A 339 8.60 11.19 -11.44
CA LYS A 339 8.71 12.41 -12.27
C LYS A 339 7.64 13.46 -11.97
N SER A 340 6.49 13.06 -11.41
CA SER A 340 5.46 14.00 -10.98
C SER A 340 5.79 14.69 -9.65
N ALA A 341 6.77 14.20 -8.88
CA ALA A 341 7.11 14.77 -7.57
C ALA A 341 7.65 16.20 -7.69
N PRO A 342 7.37 17.09 -6.72
CA PRO A 342 7.95 18.43 -6.66
C PRO A 342 9.47 18.39 -6.73
N LYS A 343 10.13 19.31 -7.43
CA LYS A 343 11.61 19.33 -7.49
C LYS A 343 12.22 19.74 -6.13
N GLY A 344 13.51 19.42 -5.93
CA GLY A 344 14.29 19.79 -4.75
C GLY A 344 14.57 18.61 -3.81
N ASP A 345 15.00 18.91 -2.58
CA ASP A 345 15.45 17.90 -1.61
C ASP A 345 14.51 17.74 -0.40
N LEU A 346 13.41 18.51 -0.34
CA LEU A 346 12.45 18.39 0.76
C LEU A 346 11.77 17.02 0.77
N PRO A 347 11.49 16.41 1.93
CA PRO A 347 10.64 15.23 1.99
C PRO A 347 9.29 15.46 1.31
N CYS A 348 8.90 14.51 0.45
CA CYS A 348 7.58 14.51 -0.17
C CYS A 348 7.06 13.08 -0.28
N CYS A 349 5.75 12.91 -0.13
CA CYS A 349 5.11 11.61 -0.32
C CYS A 349 3.74 11.71 -0.98
N ALA A 350 3.28 10.60 -1.55
CA ALA A 350 1.96 10.44 -2.12
C ALA A 350 1.45 9.00 -1.92
N TYR A 351 0.14 8.84 -1.72
CA TYR A 351 -0.49 7.53 -1.55
C TYR A 351 -1.41 7.22 -2.72
N VAL A 352 -1.14 6.10 -3.39
CA VAL A 352 -1.77 5.72 -4.64
C VAL A 352 -2.64 4.47 -4.44
N CYS A 353 -3.92 4.63 -4.75
CA CYS A 353 -4.97 3.60 -4.66
C CYS A 353 -5.52 3.16 -6.03
N LYS A 354 -5.15 3.78 -7.16
CA LYS A 354 -5.63 3.41 -8.51
C LYS A 354 -4.50 3.45 -9.53
N GLY A 355 -4.64 2.63 -10.57
CA GLY A 355 -3.68 2.62 -11.68
C GLY A 355 -3.64 3.92 -12.48
N GLY A 356 -4.78 4.62 -12.62
CA GLY A 356 -4.86 5.90 -13.35
C GLY A 356 -4.07 7.04 -12.72
N GLN A 357 -3.83 6.99 -11.40
CA GLN A 357 -3.10 8.05 -10.69
C GLN A 357 -1.65 8.16 -11.16
N PHE A 358 -1.05 7.05 -11.61
CA PHE A 358 0.32 7.05 -12.16
C PHE A 358 0.48 7.98 -13.38
N THR A 359 -0.61 8.30 -14.08
CA THR A 359 -0.61 9.18 -15.25
C THR A 359 -1.21 10.55 -14.99
N GLU A 360 -1.99 10.69 -13.92
CA GLU A 360 -2.75 11.91 -13.60
C GLU A 360 -2.09 12.76 -12.51
N MET A 361 -1.13 12.20 -11.77
CA MET A 361 -0.43 12.93 -10.71
C MET A 361 0.48 14.04 -11.24
N HIS A 362 0.49 15.15 -10.52
CA HIS A 362 1.31 16.34 -10.69
C HIS A 362 1.96 16.73 -9.35
N ALA A 363 2.85 17.74 -9.39
CA ALA A 363 3.63 18.15 -8.20
C ALA A 363 2.74 18.49 -6.99
N ASP A 364 1.62 19.14 -7.22
CA ASP A 364 0.72 19.58 -6.16
C ASP A 364 -0.05 18.43 -5.47
N ASP A 365 -0.06 17.21 -6.07
CA ASP A 365 -0.68 16.01 -5.46
C ASP A 365 0.24 15.33 -4.43
N TRP A 366 1.46 15.85 -4.23
CA TRP A 366 2.41 15.34 -3.24
C TRP A 366 2.37 16.16 -1.95
N ILE A 367 2.33 15.47 -0.82
CA ILE A 367 2.47 16.09 0.49
C ILE A 367 3.94 16.38 0.73
N VAL A 368 4.29 17.66 0.82
CA VAL A 368 5.65 18.14 1.10
C VAL A 368 5.73 18.66 2.53
N THR A 369 6.71 18.21 3.30
CA THR A 369 7.00 18.78 4.62
C THR A 369 8.49 19.01 4.80
N ASP A 370 8.87 19.85 5.77
CA ASP A 370 10.26 20.05 6.17
C ASP A 370 10.41 19.73 7.66
N PRO A 371 10.51 18.43 8.04
CA PRO A 371 10.69 18.04 9.43
C PRO A 371 11.97 18.65 10.01
N LYS A 372 11.87 19.31 11.16
CA LYS A 372 13.04 19.83 11.88
C LYS A 372 13.35 18.90 13.03
N GLN A 373 14.48 18.21 12.93
CA GLN A 373 14.97 17.38 14.03
C GLN A 373 15.43 18.28 15.17
N THR A 374 14.94 18.00 16.37
CA THR A 374 15.37 18.65 17.61
C THR A 374 16.27 17.70 18.39
N THR A 375 17.19 18.26 19.16
CA THR A 375 18.07 17.47 20.04
C THR A 375 17.23 16.76 21.10
N TYR A 376 17.47 15.46 21.25
CA TYR A 376 16.83 14.63 22.26
C TYR A 376 17.50 14.84 23.62
N VAL A 377 16.68 15.03 24.65
CA VAL A 377 17.11 15.27 26.05
C VAL A 377 17.46 13.97 26.77
N GLY A 378 17.20 12.82 26.15
CA GLY A 378 17.59 11.51 26.67
C GLY A 378 16.69 11.01 27.79
N ILE A 379 17.12 9.93 28.45
CA ILE A 379 16.33 9.20 29.46
C ILE A 379 16.18 9.97 30.77
N GLU A 380 17.01 11.00 31.00
CA GLU A 380 16.95 11.82 32.21
C GLU A 380 15.67 12.66 32.30
N ASN A 381 15.06 12.97 31.14
CA ASN A 381 13.77 13.65 31.09
C ASN A 381 12.81 12.95 30.10
N PRO A 382 12.25 11.79 30.49
CA PRO A 382 11.52 10.91 29.57
C PRO A 382 10.22 11.53 29.05
N VAL A 383 9.58 12.39 29.84
CA VAL A 383 8.35 13.11 29.43
C VAL A 383 8.67 14.12 28.33
N VAL A 384 9.68 14.97 28.54
CA VAL A 384 10.11 15.94 27.53
C VAL A 384 10.64 15.22 26.29
N GLN A 385 11.37 14.12 26.47
CA GLN A 385 11.82 13.28 25.37
C GLN A 385 10.65 12.75 24.53
N GLN A 386 9.60 12.24 25.18
CA GLN A 386 8.40 11.73 24.50
C GLN A 386 7.70 12.85 23.72
N GLU A 387 7.56 14.04 24.29
CA GLU A 387 6.97 15.20 23.59
C GLU A 387 7.77 15.61 22.36
N LEU A 388 9.11 15.65 22.45
CA LEU A 388 9.98 15.98 21.33
C LEU A 388 9.90 14.95 20.20
N VAL A 389 9.92 13.66 20.53
CA VAL A 389 9.74 12.57 19.56
C VAL A 389 8.37 12.64 18.91
N GLN A 390 7.32 12.89 19.69
CA GLN A 390 5.95 13.01 19.17
C GLN A 390 5.81 14.19 18.21
N ARG A 391 6.34 15.37 18.57
CA ARG A 391 6.37 16.54 17.68
C ARG A 391 7.13 16.26 16.40
N TYR A 392 8.28 15.58 16.48
CA TYR A 392 9.05 15.20 15.30
C TYR A 392 8.30 14.20 14.41
N THR A 393 7.59 13.25 15.01
CA THR A 393 6.74 12.27 14.30
C THR A 393 5.63 12.97 13.53
N TYR A 394 4.99 13.98 14.12
CA TYR A 394 3.90 14.75 13.49
C TYR A 394 4.37 15.67 12.36
N GLN A 395 5.67 15.89 12.23
CA GLN A 395 6.24 16.67 11.14
C GLN A 395 6.58 15.82 9.91
N GLN A 396 6.66 14.49 10.05
CA GLN A 396 7.02 13.60 8.94
C GLN A 396 6.01 13.69 7.80
N CYS A 397 6.47 13.63 6.55
CA CYS A 397 5.61 13.89 5.39
C CYS A 397 4.51 12.84 5.24
N GLU A 398 4.80 11.59 5.59
CA GLU A 398 3.89 10.45 5.53
C GLU A 398 2.83 10.48 6.64
N TYR A 399 3.07 11.22 7.74
CA TYR A 399 2.28 11.14 8.96
C TYR A 399 0.79 11.43 8.71
N ALA A 400 0.47 12.46 7.94
CA ALA A 400 -0.91 12.86 7.67
C ALA A 400 -1.69 11.74 6.94
N ILE A 401 -1.07 11.12 5.92
CA ILE A 401 -1.64 10.01 5.16
C ILE A 401 -1.81 8.77 6.06
N LEU A 402 -0.75 8.37 6.75
CA LEU A 402 -0.78 7.17 7.60
C LEU A 402 -1.78 7.33 8.74
N SER A 403 -1.94 8.55 9.28
CA SER A 403 -2.96 8.86 10.29
C SER A 403 -4.38 8.81 9.73
N ALA A 404 -4.61 9.32 8.51
CA ALA A 404 -5.89 9.23 7.82
C ALA A 404 -6.33 7.77 7.61
N ILE A 405 -5.38 6.90 7.27
CA ILE A 405 -5.60 5.45 7.21
C ILE A 405 -5.94 4.90 8.60
N ALA A 406 -5.16 5.27 9.63
CA ALA A 406 -5.34 4.77 10.99
C ALA A 406 -6.73 5.09 11.56
N ILE A 407 -7.29 6.27 11.25
CA ILE A 407 -8.61 6.68 11.73
C ILE A 407 -9.77 6.24 10.80
N GLY A 408 -9.46 5.67 9.64
CA GLY A 408 -10.45 5.14 8.69
C GLY A 408 -11.02 6.15 7.69
N ASP A 409 -10.38 7.29 7.47
CA ASP A 409 -10.79 8.26 6.43
C ASP A 409 -10.24 7.87 5.05
N ILE A 410 -9.06 7.23 5.03
CA ILE A 410 -8.58 6.45 3.89
C ILE A 410 -8.89 4.98 4.16
N THR A 411 -9.72 4.37 3.32
CA THR A 411 -10.22 3.00 3.50
C THR A 411 -9.82 2.05 2.38
N SER A 412 -9.36 2.54 1.23
CA SER A 412 -8.81 1.70 0.16
C SER A 412 -7.40 1.24 0.48
N ASP A 413 -7.04 0.05 -0.01
CA ASP A 413 -5.64 -0.38 -0.01
C ASP A 413 -4.86 0.32 -1.13
N GLY A 414 -3.56 0.52 -0.92
CA GLY A 414 -2.71 1.29 -1.81
C GLY A 414 -1.23 1.18 -1.50
N VAL A 415 -0.44 2.00 -2.18
CA VAL A 415 1.02 2.05 -2.08
C VAL A 415 1.49 3.46 -1.78
N LEU A 416 2.60 3.58 -1.07
CA LEU A 416 3.22 4.85 -0.71
C LEU A 416 4.40 5.11 -1.62
N PHE A 417 4.42 6.28 -2.24
CA PHE A 417 5.59 6.84 -2.90
C PHE A 417 6.17 7.92 -1.99
N THR A 418 7.46 7.89 -1.72
CA THR A 418 8.14 8.88 -0.87
C THR A 418 9.53 9.19 -1.41
N ARG A 419 10.05 10.39 -1.20
CA ARG A 419 11.43 10.71 -1.62
C ARG A 419 12.46 9.95 -0.80
N TYR A 420 12.27 9.92 0.52
CA TYR A 420 13.18 9.28 1.45
C TYR A 420 12.51 8.05 2.04
N PHE A 421 13.26 6.99 2.33
CA PHE A 421 12.71 5.88 3.10
C PHE A 421 12.03 6.42 4.39
N PRO A 422 10.81 5.96 4.74
CA PRO A 422 10.08 6.50 5.87
C PRO A 422 10.88 6.43 7.16
N SER A 423 10.88 7.53 7.92
CA SER A 423 11.64 7.63 9.17
C SER A 423 11.23 6.54 10.18
N PRO A 424 12.17 5.90 10.88
CA PRO A 424 11.89 4.91 11.92
C PRO A 424 10.96 5.40 13.03
N CYS A 425 10.84 6.71 13.27
CA CYS A 425 9.86 7.24 14.23
C CYS A 425 8.40 6.95 13.84
N LEU A 426 8.12 6.69 12.56
CA LEU A 426 6.79 6.30 12.07
C LEU A 426 6.49 4.80 12.21
N LYS A 427 7.45 3.99 12.68
CA LYS A 427 7.34 2.53 12.75
C LYS A 427 6.07 2.06 13.47
N SER A 428 5.74 2.66 14.62
CA SER A 428 4.53 2.28 15.39
C SER A 428 3.24 2.56 14.62
N LEU A 429 3.20 3.64 13.84
CA LEU A 429 2.05 4.01 13.03
C LEU A 429 1.93 3.12 11.79
N ILE A 430 3.03 2.91 11.06
CA ILE A 430 3.06 2.08 9.84
C ILE A 430 2.67 0.63 10.14
N LEU A 431 3.20 0.07 11.24
CA LEU A 431 2.94 -1.30 11.65
C LEU A 431 1.63 -1.46 12.45
N SER A 432 0.92 -0.36 12.73
CA SER A 432 -0.38 -0.43 13.40
C SER A 432 -1.37 -1.27 12.58
N ARG A 433 -2.27 -1.99 13.26
CA ARG A 433 -3.23 -2.91 12.63
C ARG A 433 -4.07 -2.25 11.52
N ALA A 434 -4.38 -0.97 11.66
CA ALA A 434 -5.15 -0.23 10.67
C ALA A 434 -4.32 0.08 9.42
N VAL A 435 -3.08 0.54 9.60
CA VAL A 435 -2.21 0.99 8.51
C VAL A 435 -1.55 -0.16 7.78
N CYS A 436 -1.00 -1.15 8.49
CA CYS A 436 -0.27 -2.25 7.88
C CYS A 436 -1.14 -3.10 6.96
N LYS A 437 -2.46 -3.14 7.20
CA LYS A 437 -3.40 -3.81 6.30
C LYS A 437 -3.68 -3.03 5.02
N LYS A 438 -3.48 -1.72 5.00
CA LYS A 438 -3.85 -0.82 3.90
C LYS A 438 -2.65 -0.43 3.04
N LEU A 439 -1.47 -0.36 3.64
CA LEU A 439 -0.22 -0.10 2.95
C LEU A 439 0.38 -1.41 2.42
N ARG A 440 0.48 -1.54 1.09
CA ARG A 440 0.98 -2.77 0.44
C ARG A 440 2.43 -2.68 -0.02
N ALA A 441 2.84 -1.49 -0.41
CA ALA A 441 4.21 -1.24 -0.81
C ALA A 441 4.65 0.18 -0.49
N ILE A 442 5.96 0.35 -0.33
CA ILE A 442 6.64 1.64 -0.20
C ILE A 442 7.67 1.72 -1.32
N PHE A 443 7.61 2.78 -2.12
CA PHE A 443 8.60 3.12 -3.13
C PHE A 443 9.34 4.37 -2.66
N PHE A 444 10.68 4.34 -2.69
CA PHE A 444 11.50 5.50 -2.30
C PHE A 444 12.71 5.71 -3.21
N THR A 445 13.26 6.93 -3.27
CA THR A 445 14.41 7.27 -4.13
C THR A 445 15.72 7.49 -3.39
N LYS A 446 15.69 7.75 -2.08
CA LYS A 446 16.87 7.91 -1.22
C LYS A 446 16.70 7.15 0.10
N ALA A 447 17.73 6.41 0.51
CA ALA A 447 17.70 5.59 1.73
C ALA A 447 17.51 6.41 3.02
N SER A 448 18.05 7.64 3.06
CA SER A 448 17.97 8.49 4.24
C SER A 448 18.02 9.96 3.86
N ARG A 449 17.25 10.78 4.59
CA ARG A 449 17.38 12.23 4.50
C ARG A 449 18.72 12.73 5.06
N HIS A 450 19.18 12.11 6.13
CA HIS A 450 20.39 12.55 6.85
C HIS A 450 21.66 11.94 6.28
N TYR A 451 21.57 10.73 5.75
CA TYR A 451 22.72 9.93 5.30
C TYR A 451 22.68 9.62 3.80
N GLY A 452 21.81 10.30 3.04
CA GLY A 452 21.73 10.15 1.58
C GLY A 452 21.35 8.73 1.16
N SER A 453 22.29 8.04 0.50
CA SER A 453 22.07 6.68 -0.02
C SER A 453 22.34 5.57 1.00
N PHE A 454 22.60 5.90 2.27
CA PHE A 454 22.97 4.90 3.29
C PHE A 454 21.89 4.76 4.37
N PHE A 455 21.61 3.51 4.74
CA PHE A 455 20.68 3.18 5.83
C PHE A 455 21.37 3.25 7.19
N SER A 456 20.66 3.79 8.18
CA SER A 456 21.00 3.61 9.58
C SER A 456 20.58 2.21 10.07
N GLN A 457 21.01 1.85 11.28
CA GLN A 457 20.60 0.58 11.90
C GLN A 457 19.09 0.51 12.14
N ASP A 458 18.47 1.64 12.51
CA ASP A 458 17.03 1.72 12.75
C ASP A 458 16.25 1.56 11.43
N ASP A 459 16.77 2.09 10.33
CA ASP A 459 16.18 1.89 9.00
C ASP A 459 16.27 0.42 8.57
N ALA A 460 17.42 -0.23 8.76
CA ALA A 460 17.61 -1.65 8.47
C ALA A 460 16.67 -2.54 9.30
N ALA A 461 16.50 -2.24 10.59
CA ALA A 461 15.53 -2.93 11.44
C ALA A 461 14.10 -2.72 10.95
N MET A 462 13.73 -1.49 10.56
CA MET A 462 12.43 -1.19 9.99
C MET A 462 12.17 -1.94 8.68
N LEU A 463 13.15 -2.05 7.78
CA LEU A 463 13.06 -2.86 6.56
C LEU A 463 12.74 -4.34 6.87
N GLY A 464 13.44 -4.91 7.87
CA GLY A 464 13.18 -6.27 8.33
C GLY A 464 11.75 -6.46 8.85
N ASP A 465 11.22 -5.48 9.58
CA ASP A 465 9.84 -5.52 10.06
C ASP A 465 8.83 -5.36 8.92
N LEU A 466 9.02 -4.39 8.02
CA LEU A 466 8.15 -4.21 6.86
C LEU A 466 8.03 -5.49 6.01
N ASN A 467 9.17 -6.15 5.76
CA ASN A 467 9.19 -7.45 5.09
C ASN A 467 8.41 -8.52 5.86
N THR A 468 8.53 -8.56 7.19
CA THR A 468 7.82 -9.52 8.06
C THR A 468 6.30 -9.27 8.04
N PHE A 469 5.87 -8.01 8.00
CA PHE A 469 4.45 -7.62 7.92
C PHE A 469 3.88 -7.67 6.50
N GLY A 470 4.65 -8.11 5.50
CA GLY A 470 4.20 -8.25 4.13
C GLY A 470 4.03 -6.93 3.37
N ILE A 471 4.75 -5.88 3.79
CA ILE A 471 4.82 -4.60 3.10
C ILE A 471 6.06 -4.62 2.21
N ALA A 472 5.86 -4.64 0.89
CA ALA A 472 6.96 -4.67 -0.06
C ALA A 472 7.68 -3.31 -0.11
N VAL A 473 9.01 -3.31 -0.12
CA VAL A 473 9.80 -2.06 -0.13
C VAL A 473 10.66 -2.02 -1.38
N PHE A 474 10.60 -0.90 -2.09
CA PHE A 474 11.27 -0.70 -3.38
C PHE A 474 12.11 0.57 -3.36
N GLU A 475 13.36 0.42 -3.78
CA GLU A 475 14.25 1.54 -4.10
C GLU A 475 14.13 1.85 -5.59
N VAL A 476 13.98 3.14 -5.92
CA VAL A 476 13.84 3.63 -7.29
C VAL A 476 15.04 4.50 -7.61
N ASN A 477 15.92 3.98 -8.46
CA ASN A 477 17.07 4.72 -8.94
C ASN A 477 16.70 5.46 -10.23
N GLU A 478 16.31 6.73 -10.09
CA GLU A 478 15.89 7.56 -11.23
C GLU A 478 17.01 7.81 -12.24
N GLN A 479 18.28 7.82 -11.80
CA GLN A 479 19.44 8.06 -12.67
C GLN A 479 19.72 6.88 -13.58
N LYS A 480 19.65 5.65 -13.05
CA LYS A 480 19.82 4.42 -13.82
C LYS A 480 18.53 3.97 -14.53
N GLY A 481 17.38 4.50 -14.13
CA GLY A 481 16.09 4.05 -14.62
C GLY A 481 15.71 2.65 -14.14
N GLU A 482 16.20 2.27 -12.95
CA GLU A 482 16.08 0.92 -12.38
C GLU A 482 15.25 0.95 -11.10
N VAL A 483 14.61 -0.18 -10.80
CA VAL A 483 13.84 -0.38 -9.56
C VAL A 483 14.31 -1.67 -8.93
N TYR A 484 14.56 -1.60 -7.63
CA TYR A 484 15.03 -2.71 -6.82
C TYR A 484 14.02 -2.98 -5.72
N GLN A 485 13.82 -4.25 -5.36
CA GLN A 485 13.02 -4.61 -4.20
C GLN A 485 13.93 -5.08 -3.08
N TYR A 486 13.67 -4.63 -1.86
CA TYR A 486 14.26 -5.25 -0.67
C TYR A 486 13.76 -6.69 -0.52
N ILE A 487 14.68 -7.63 -0.54
CA ILE A 487 14.41 -9.06 -0.40
C ILE A 487 15.26 -9.62 0.74
N ARG A 488 14.60 -10.23 1.72
CA ARG A 488 15.25 -10.99 2.79
C ARG A 488 15.18 -12.48 2.47
N ARG A 489 16.34 -13.16 2.52
CA ARG A 489 16.39 -14.63 2.30
C ARG A 489 15.77 -15.37 3.48
N PRO A 490 15.17 -16.56 3.27
CA PRO A 490 14.67 -17.38 4.37
C PRO A 490 15.75 -17.69 5.41
N GLY A 491 15.42 -17.53 6.69
CA GLY A 491 16.32 -17.82 7.81
C GLY A 491 17.51 -16.85 7.96
N ARG A 492 17.49 -15.70 7.27
CA ARG A 492 18.49 -14.65 7.40
C ARG A 492 17.86 -13.38 7.98
N ASP A 493 18.63 -12.67 8.81
CA ASP A 493 18.16 -11.44 9.48
C ASP A 493 18.21 -10.21 8.57
N ALA A 494 19.14 -10.21 7.61
CA ALA A 494 19.35 -9.14 6.64
C ALA A 494 18.99 -9.53 5.20
N GLY A 495 18.77 -8.51 4.37
CA GLY A 495 18.38 -8.62 2.97
C GLY A 495 19.10 -7.59 2.11
N ALA A 496 18.79 -7.59 0.81
CA ALA A 496 19.36 -6.65 -0.16
C ALA A 496 18.29 -6.11 -1.10
N PHE A 497 18.56 -4.97 -1.72
CA PHE A 497 17.82 -4.44 -2.85
C PHE A 497 18.23 -5.18 -4.12
N VAL A 498 17.29 -5.92 -4.71
CA VAL A 498 17.50 -6.82 -5.86
C VAL A 498 16.68 -6.35 -7.06
N PRO A 499 17.22 -6.39 -8.29
CA PRO A 499 16.46 -6.09 -9.50
C PRO A 499 15.18 -6.94 -9.60
N LEU A 500 14.07 -6.34 -10.06
CA LEU A 500 12.75 -6.96 -10.04
C LEU A 500 12.69 -8.32 -10.74
N GLU A 501 13.46 -8.50 -11.80
CA GLU A 501 13.54 -9.70 -12.61
C GLU A 501 14.44 -10.80 -12.01
N ARG A 502 15.34 -10.45 -11.09
CA ARG A 502 16.30 -11.40 -10.46
C ARG A 502 15.97 -11.76 -9.01
N ARG A 503 14.82 -11.32 -8.48
CA ARG A 503 14.38 -11.59 -7.09
C ARG A 503 14.37 -13.08 -6.75
N GLN A 504 13.79 -13.91 -7.60
CA GLN A 504 13.70 -15.35 -7.36
C GLN A 504 15.07 -16.03 -7.43
N GLU A 505 15.98 -15.49 -8.25
CA GLU A 505 17.36 -15.93 -8.31
C GLU A 505 18.06 -15.69 -6.96
N TYR A 506 17.98 -14.45 -6.44
CA TYR A 506 18.55 -14.07 -5.15
C TYR A 506 18.04 -14.91 -3.98
N VAL A 507 16.72 -15.14 -3.90
CA VAL A 507 16.10 -15.91 -2.80
C VAL A 507 16.64 -17.34 -2.76
N ASN A 508 16.83 -17.96 -3.92
CA ASN A 508 17.16 -19.38 -4.02
C ASN A 508 18.63 -19.66 -4.26
N ALA A 509 19.46 -18.64 -4.53
CA ALA A 509 20.84 -18.85 -4.91
C ALA A 509 21.69 -19.48 -3.81
N THR A 510 22.73 -20.19 -4.22
CA THR A 510 23.89 -20.51 -3.41
C THR A 510 24.89 -19.37 -3.50
N PHE A 511 25.38 -18.91 -2.36
CA PHE A 511 26.15 -17.68 -2.25
C PHE A 511 27.64 -17.96 -2.14
N PHE A 512 28.37 -17.59 -3.18
CA PHE A 512 29.82 -17.45 -3.13
C PHE A 512 30.15 -16.02 -2.71
N GLY A 513 31.26 -15.82 -2.01
CA GLY A 513 31.71 -14.47 -1.68
C GLY A 513 33.19 -14.30 -1.95
N VAL A 514 33.55 -13.13 -2.45
CA VAL A 514 34.95 -12.76 -2.72
C VAL A 514 35.35 -11.65 -1.77
N TYR A 515 36.31 -11.96 -0.91
CA TYR A 515 36.98 -11.03 -0.02
C TYR A 515 38.39 -10.76 -0.54
N GLY A 516 38.90 -9.54 -0.34
CA GLY A 516 40.25 -9.17 -0.77
C GLY A 516 40.53 -7.68 -0.63
N SER A 517 41.73 -7.28 -1.06
CA SER A 517 42.17 -5.89 -0.99
C SER A 517 41.31 -4.96 -1.86
N ASN A 518 40.93 -3.79 -1.31
CA ASN A 518 40.36 -2.68 -2.07
C ASN A 518 41.41 -1.92 -2.88
N LEU A 519 42.70 -2.08 -2.57
CA LEU A 519 43.81 -1.35 -3.22
C LEU A 519 44.50 -2.19 -4.31
N VAL A 520 44.46 -3.51 -4.18
CA VAL A 520 45.19 -4.43 -5.05
C VAL A 520 44.19 -5.40 -5.66
N ALA A 521 43.97 -5.30 -6.98
CA ALA A 521 43.16 -6.26 -7.71
C ALA A 521 43.81 -7.64 -7.80
N GLY A 522 45.16 -7.68 -7.82
CA GLY A 522 45.94 -8.88 -8.10
C GLY A 522 45.75 -9.36 -9.54
N ASP A 523 46.29 -10.54 -9.84
CA ASP A 523 46.08 -11.24 -11.12
C ASP A 523 45.17 -12.47 -10.92
N PHE A 524 44.00 -12.23 -10.31
CA PHE A 524 43.07 -13.29 -9.92
C PHE A 524 41.88 -13.43 -10.87
N GLU A 525 41.75 -12.55 -11.88
CA GLU A 525 40.60 -12.56 -12.78
C GLU A 525 40.51 -13.88 -13.58
N ALA A 526 41.62 -14.32 -14.17
CA ALA A 526 41.68 -15.59 -14.90
C ALA A 526 41.37 -16.79 -13.99
N GLU A 527 41.86 -16.75 -12.75
CA GLU A 527 41.65 -17.81 -11.77
C GLU A 527 40.19 -17.87 -11.30
N LEU A 528 39.57 -16.72 -11.01
CA LEU A 528 38.15 -16.63 -10.66
C LEU A 528 37.25 -17.02 -11.84
N MET A 529 37.61 -16.63 -13.06
CA MET A 529 36.91 -17.06 -14.28
C MET A 529 36.95 -18.58 -14.42
N THR A 530 38.13 -19.19 -14.25
CA THR A 530 38.31 -20.65 -14.32
C THR A 530 37.47 -21.36 -13.24
N LEU A 531 37.52 -20.86 -12.00
CA LEU A 531 36.78 -21.41 -10.88
C LEU A 531 35.26 -21.33 -11.10
N LEU A 532 34.73 -20.13 -11.36
CA LEU A 532 33.29 -19.90 -11.39
C LEU A 532 32.64 -20.48 -12.65
N SER A 533 33.32 -20.43 -13.81
CA SER A 533 32.86 -21.14 -15.01
C SER A 533 32.83 -22.66 -14.80
N GLY A 534 33.85 -23.21 -14.11
CA GLY A 534 33.89 -24.61 -13.71
C GLY A 534 32.75 -24.98 -12.77
N ILE A 535 32.42 -24.13 -11.80
CA ILE A 535 31.28 -24.33 -10.90
C ILE A 535 29.95 -24.37 -11.67
N LEU A 536 29.74 -23.45 -12.62
CA LEU A 536 28.57 -23.48 -13.50
C LEU A 536 28.50 -24.75 -14.36
N HIS A 537 29.66 -25.34 -14.72
CA HIS A 537 29.71 -26.61 -15.42
C HIS A 537 29.35 -27.79 -14.50
N ILE A 538 29.96 -27.90 -13.32
CA ILE A 538 29.67 -28.95 -12.31
C ILE A 538 28.18 -28.93 -11.94
N LYS A 539 27.61 -27.73 -11.80
CA LYS A 539 26.20 -27.53 -11.46
C LYS A 539 25.23 -28.30 -12.34
N LYS A 540 25.55 -28.49 -13.63
CA LYS A 540 24.68 -29.17 -14.61
C LYS A 540 24.47 -30.65 -14.31
N THR A 541 25.42 -31.30 -13.65
CA THR A 541 25.38 -32.74 -13.36
C THR A 541 25.32 -33.06 -11.87
N CYS A 542 25.72 -32.11 -11.02
CA CYS A 542 25.75 -32.26 -9.57
C CYS A 542 24.33 -32.41 -8.98
N GLN A 543 24.18 -33.29 -7.99
CA GLN A 543 22.93 -33.50 -7.25
C GLN A 543 22.95 -32.87 -5.85
N HIS A 544 24.04 -32.22 -5.47
CA HIS A 544 24.18 -31.62 -4.15
C HIS A 544 23.13 -30.50 -3.96
N PRO A 545 22.45 -30.40 -2.78
CA PRO A 545 21.41 -29.38 -2.54
C PRO A 545 21.86 -27.93 -2.78
N LEU A 546 23.15 -27.65 -2.58
CA LEU A 546 23.76 -26.33 -2.80
C LEU A 546 24.27 -26.10 -4.24
N LEU A 547 24.27 -27.08 -5.14
CA LEU A 547 24.81 -26.86 -6.49
C LEU A 547 24.14 -27.73 -7.57
N LYS A 548 22.87 -28.10 -7.39
CA LYS A 548 22.10 -28.79 -8.43
C LYS A 548 21.71 -27.86 -9.58
N ASP A 549 21.31 -28.41 -10.72
CA ASP A 549 21.03 -27.60 -11.91
C ASP A 549 19.92 -26.56 -11.72
N THR A 550 18.93 -26.81 -10.88
CA THR A 550 17.87 -25.83 -10.61
C THR A 550 18.26 -24.77 -9.58
N LYS A 551 19.47 -24.82 -9.01
CA LYS A 551 19.93 -23.96 -7.92
C LYS A 551 20.73 -22.78 -8.51
N PRO A 552 20.23 -21.53 -8.44
CA PRO A 552 20.99 -20.39 -8.94
C PRO A 552 22.27 -20.16 -8.15
N VAL A 553 23.17 -19.34 -8.69
CA VAL A 553 24.41 -18.94 -8.04
C VAL A 553 24.44 -17.42 -7.95
N ALA A 554 24.84 -16.89 -6.80
CA ALA A 554 25.09 -15.47 -6.59
C ALA A 554 26.49 -15.28 -6.03
N LEU A 555 27.10 -14.14 -6.33
CA LEU A 555 28.41 -13.75 -5.83
C LEU A 555 28.31 -12.44 -5.07
N VAL A 556 28.77 -12.41 -3.81
CA VAL A 556 28.72 -11.22 -2.95
C VAL A 556 30.13 -10.69 -2.69
N THR A 557 30.28 -9.37 -2.72
CA THR A 557 31.51 -8.70 -2.32
C THR A 557 31.21 -7.47 -1.45
N GLY A 558 32.28 -6.90 -0.90
CA GLY A 558 32.62 -5.49 -1.07
C GLY A 558 31.60 -4.47 -1.56
N GLY A 559 31.32 -4.56 -2.86
CA GLY A 559 30.87 -3.46 -3.70
C GLY A 559 31.95 -2.43 -4.05
N GLY A 560 33.12 -2.44 -3.40
CA GLY A 560 34.21 -1.50 -3.65
C GLY A 560 35.14 -1.89 -4.82
N PRO A 561 36.24 -1.13 -5.04
CA PRO A 561 37.23 -1.37 -6.09
C PRO A 561 38.17 -2.55 -5.76
N GLY A 562 39.14 -2.80 -6.63
CA GLY A 562 40.21 -3.79 -6.40
C GLY A 562 39.71 -5.23 -6.57
N ALA A 563 40.09 -6.13 -5.66
CA ALA A 563 39.73 -7.54 -5.70
C ALA A 563 38.21 -7.77 -5.70
N MET A 564 37.47 -6.90 -5.02
CA MET A 564 36.01 -6.94 -4.94
C MET A 564 35.37 -6.62 -6.31
N GLU A 565 35.90 -5.64 -7.03
CA GLU A 565 35.45 -5.29 -8.37
C GLU A 565 35.72 -6.43 -9.36
N VAL A 566 36.89 -7.07 -9.29
CA VAL A 566 37.22 -8.25 -10.13
C VAL A 566 36.17 -9.34 -9.91
N GLY A 567 35.83 -9.65 -8.65
CA GLY A 567 34.79 -10.63 -8.32
C GLY A 567 33.43 -10.29 -8.95
N ASN A 568 32.97 -9.04 -8.79
CA ASN A 568 31.70 -8.59 -9.36
C ASN A 568 31.71 -8.60 -10.91
N ARG A 569 32.81 -8.18 -11.53
CA ARG A 569 32.98 -8.19 -13.00
C ARG A 569 32.91 -9.59 -13.57
N VAL A 570 33.66 -10.53 -12.97
CA VAL A 570 33.64 -11.95 -13.35
C VAL A 570 32.24 -12.53 -13.21
N ALA A 571 31.58 -12.32 -12.07
CA ALA A 571 30.22 -12.80 -11.84
C ALA A 571 29.26 -12.33 -12.93
N ARG A 572 29.26 -11.02 -13.22
CA ARG A 572 28.41 -10.42 -14.25
C ARG A 572 28.71 -10.99 -15.65
N SER A 573 29.98 -11.20 -15.99
CA SER A 573 30.38 -11.77 -17.30
C SER A 573 29.88 -13.20 -17.51
N LEU A 574 29.69 -13.95 -16.42
CA LEU A 574 29.20 -15.33 -16.41
C LEU A 574 27.68 -15.43 -16.20
N GLY A 575 26.97 -14.30 -16.07
CA GLY A 575 25.54 -14.26 -15.78
C GLY A 575 25.17 -14.64 -14.33
N ILE A 576 26.15 -14.71 -13.42
CA ILE A 576 25.93 -14.93 -11.98
C ILE A 576 25.42 -13.62 -11.37
N LEU A 577 24.44 -13.69 -10.46
CA LEU A 577 23.94 -12.48 -9.79
C LEU A 577 25.05 -11.83 -8.96
N SER A 578 25.43 -10.61 -9.36
CA SER A 578 26.51 -9.86 -8.72
C SER A 578 25.95 -8.97 -7.60
N CYS A 579 26.37 -9.21 -6.37
CA CYS A 579 25.89 -8.54 -5.17
C CYS A 579 27.00 -7.70 -4.50
N GLY A 580 26.63 -6.59 -3.86
CA GLY A 580 27.55 -5.72 -3.11
C GLY A 580 26.99 -5.21 -1.79
N LEU A 581 27.75 -5.33 -0.70
CA LEU A 581 27.43 -4.76 0.62
C LEU A 581 28.31 -3.53 0.90
N ILE A 582 27.76 -2.35 0.64
CA ILE A 582 28.49 -1.09 0.48
C ILE A 582 28.52 -0.32 1.81
N VAL A 583 29.66 0.30 2.13
CA VAL A 583 29.83 1.12 3.34
C VAL A 583 30.12 2.57 2.96
N ASP A 584 29.56 3.52 3.71
CA ASP A 584 29.78 4.96 3.56
C ASP A 584 31.19 5.40 4.00
N PHE A 585 32.21 5.06 3.21
CA PHE A 585 33.56 5.56 3.48
C PHE A 585 33.74 7.04 3.09
N GLY A 586 32.90 7.58 2.20
CA GLY A 586 32.98 8.97 1.75
C GLY A 586 32.75 9.97 2.87
N SER A 587 31.72 9.76 3.71
CA SER A 587 31.46 10.66 4.84
C SER A 587 32.56 10.64 5.91
N VAL A 588 33.33 9.55 5.99
CA VAL A 588 34.48 9.42 6.89
C VAL A 588 35.73 10.00 6.27
N ALA A 589 35.97 9.79 4.97
CA ALA A 589 37.09 10.33 4.23
C ALA A 589 37.07 11.86 4.18
N ALA A 590 35.88 12.47 4.13
CA ALA A 590 35.71 13.92 4.14
C ALA A 590 36.04 14.60 5.49
N LYS A 591 36.25 13.84 6.57
CA LYS A 591 36.57 14.42 7.89
C LYS A 591 38.03 14.93 7.93
N PRO A 592 38.29 16.12 8.49
CA PRO A 592 39.65 16.63 8.64
C PRO A 592 40.56 15.62 9.37
N GLY A 593 41.72 15.31 8.78
CA GLY A 593 42.69 14.37 9.35
C GLY A 593 42.39 12.87 9.12
N SER A 594 41.36 12.55 8.33
CA SER A 594 41.06 11.16 7.95
C SER A 594 42.15 10.56 7.05
N THR A 595 42.54 9.33 7.33
CA THR A 595 43.49 8.53 6.52
C THR A 595 42.79 7.44 5.70
N ILE A 596 41.46 7.45 5.67
CA ILE A 596 40.64 6.46 5.00
C ILE A 596 40.40 6.89 3.55
N ASN A 597 40.68 5.99 2.61
CA ASN A 597 40.35 6.20 1.20
C ASN A 597 38.86 5.97 0.98
N GLU A 598 38.23 6.89 0.24
CA GLU A 598 36.88 6.71 -0.27
C GLU A 598 36.82 5.45 -1.16
N GLN A 599 35.73 4.67 -1.03
CA GLN A 599 35.49 3.49 -1.86
C GLN A 599 34.17 3.66 -2.60
N ASN A 600 34.27 4.04 -3.86
CA ASN A 600 33.10 4.14 -4.72
C ASN A 600 32.55 2.74 -5.06
N GLN A 601 31.24 2.65 -5.19
CA GLN A 601 30.59 1.43 -5.67
C GLN A 601 31.06 1.11 -7.10
N ASN A 602 31.50 -0.12 -7.34
CA ASN A 602 31.89 -0.56 -8.67
C ASN A 602 30.66 -0.78 -9.59
N PRO A 603 30.81 -0.63 -10.92
CA PRO A 603 29.67 -0.63 -11.85
C PRO A 603 29.09 -2.04 -12.12
N TYR A 604 29.69 -3.10 -11.57
CA TYR A 604 29.30 -4.49 -11.81
C TYR A 604 28.37 -5.05 -10.74
N VAL A 605 28.03 -4.27 -9.71
CA VAL A 605 27.05 -4.64 -8.68
C VAL A 605 25.63 -4.49 -9.23
N GLU A 606 24.82 -5.53 -9.13
CA GLU A 606 23.43 -5.58 -9.57
C GLU A 606 22.45 -5.60 -8.39
N ALA A 607 22.73 -6.37 -7.34
CA ALA A 607 21.97 -6.34 -6.09
C ALA A 607 22.82 -5.74 -4.97
N HIS A 608 22.23 -4.96 -4.06
CA HIS A 608 23.03 -4.23 -3.09
C HIS A 608 22.32 -3.93 -1.77
N PHE A 609 23.12 -3.66 -0.75
CA PHE A 609 22.66 -2.99 0.47
C PHE A 609 23.74 -2.02 0.95
N THR A 610 23.33 -0.96 1.62
CA THR A 610 24.21 0.17 1.98
C THR A 610 24.18 0.39 3.49
N TYR A 611 25.36 0.53 4.08
CA TYR A 611 25.57 0.70 5.51
C TYR A 611 26.30 2.00 5.79
N ARG A 612 25.97 2.63 6.91
CA ARG A 612 26.81 3.69 7.47
C ARG A 612 28.15 3.13 7.98
N ALA A 613 29.18 3.96 8.01
CA ALA A 613 30.52 3.54 8.42
C ALA A 613 30.62 3.00 9.85
N ASP A 614 29.80 3.51 10.78
CA ASP A 614 29.71 3.01 12.16
C ASP A 614 28.97 1.67 12.29
N LYS A 615 28.55 1.09 11.16
CA LYS A 615 27.87 -0.22 11.06
C LYS A 615 28.69 -1.25 10.29
N LEU A 616 30.01 -1.12 10.37
CA LEU A 616 30.96 -2.01 9.69
C LEU A 616 30.81 -3.47 10.15
N VAL A 617 30.62 -3.71 11.45
CA VAL A 617 30.51 -5.07 12.01
C VAL A 617 29.23 -5.75 11.51
N GLU A 618 28.12 -5.04 11.54
CA GLU A 618 26.82 -5.50 11.04
C GLU A 618 26.91 -5.84 9.54
N ARG A 619 27.56 -4.98 8.75
CA ARG A 619 27.85 -5.24 7.34
C ARG A 619 28.63 -6.55 7.15
N GLN A 620 29.63 -6.82 8.00
CA GLN A 620 30.40 -8.07 7.90
C GLN A 620 29.58 -9.30 8.29
N SER A 621 28.69 -9.21 9.27
CA SER A 621 27.80 -10.34 9.61
C SER A 621 26.82 -10.68 8.48
N ASP A 622 26.42 -9.68 7.68
CA ASP A 622 25.33 -9.79 6.72
C ASP A 622 25.71 -10.47 5.39
N PHE A 623 27.00 -10.74 5.14
CA PHE A 623 27.46 -11.46 3.95
C PHE A 623 26.78 -12.83 3.77
N ASN A 624 26.59 -13.57 4.86
CA ASN A 624 25.81 -14.81 4.91
C ASN A 624 26.17 -15.80 3.77
N LEU A 625 27.46 -16.08 3.59
CA LEU A 625 28.01 -16.88 2.49
C LEU A 625 27.89 -18.39 2.75
N ASP A 626 27.68 -19.15 1.67
CA ASP A 626 27.83 -20.60 1.68
C ASP A 626 29.29 -20.99 1.43
N PHE A 627 29.96 -20.28 0.51
CA PHE A 627 31.32 -20.55 0.06
C PHE A 627 32.18 -19.27 -0.04
N PRO A 628 32.93 -18.93 1.01
CA PRO A 628 33.86 -17.81 1.00
C PRO A 628 35.13 -18.12 0.19
N ILE A 629 35.58 -17.12 -0.55
CA ILE A 629 36.81 -17.10 -1.34
C ILE A 629 37.60 -15.87 -0.91
N PHE A 630 38.80 -16.07 -0.39
CA PHE A 630 39.70 -15.01 0.03
C PHE A 630 40.84 -14.87 -0.98
N LEU A 631 40.95 -13.67 -1.52
CA LEU A 631 42.13 -13.21 -2.25
C LEU A 631 43.08 -12.49 -1.29
N THR A 632 44.28 -12.15 -1.77
CA THR A 632 45.24 -11.38 -0.96
C THR A 632 44.63 -10.05 -0.50
N GLY A 633 44.72 -9.79 0.80
CA GLY A 633 44.04 -8.68 1.44
C GLY A 633 44.72 -8.15 2.70
N GLY A 634 44.19 -7.04 3.19
CA GLY A 634 44.66 -6.35 4.40
C GLY A 634 43.81 -6.68 5.62
N ILE A 635 43.79 -5.76 6.58
CA ILE A 635 43.09 -5.94 7.87
C ILE A 635 41.58 -6.20 7.75
N GLY A 636 40.92 -5.65 6.72
CA GLY A 636 39.50 -5.90 6.48
C GLY A 636 39.24 -7.37 6.10
N THR A 637 40.10 -7.91 5.23
CA THR A 637 40.08 -9.31 4.80
C THR A 637 40.42 -10.25 5.96
N ASP A 638 41.37 -9.87 6.81
CA ASP A 638 41.71 -10.64 8.02
C ASP A 638 40.52 -10.71 9.01
N PHE A 639 39.77 -9.61 9.15
CA PHE A 639 38.57 -9.57 9.99
C PHE A 639 37.45 -10.45 9.42
N GLU A 640 37.20 -10.38 8.12
CA GLU A 640 36.24 -11.24 7.41
C GLU A 640 36.60 -12.73 7.58
N TYR A 641 37.89 -13.08 7.46
CA TYR A 641 38.36 -14.45 7.65
C TYR A 641 38.11 -14.96 9.08
N ALA A 642 38.47 -14.16 10.10
CA ALA A 642 38.21 -14.52 11.48
C ALA A 642 36.71 -14.71 11.77
N LEU A 643 35.85 -13.89 11.16
CA LEU A 643 34.41 -14.02 11.30
C LEU A 643 33.90 -15.33 10.66
N GLU A 644 34.36 -15.68 9.46
CA GLU A 644 34.00 -16.94 8.78
C GLU A 644 34.46 -18.20 9.55
N GLU A 645 35.63 -18.15 10.21
CA GLU A 645 36.08 -19.21 11.12
C GLU A 645 35.16 -19.36 12.33
N VAL A 646 34.85 -18.24 13.01
CA VAL A 646 34.02 -18.25 14.21
C VAL A 646 32.62 -18.74 13.88
N ARG A 647 32.00 -18.26 12.78
CA ARG A 647 30.65 -18.66 12.36
C ARG A 647 30.49 -20.17 12.17
N ARG A 648 31.52 -20.82 11.60
CA ARG A 648 31.58 -22.29 11.42
C ARG A 648 31.85 -23.01 12.72
N LYS A 649 32.77 -22.48 13.56
CA LYS A 649 33.04 -23.01 14.90
C LYS A 649 31.77 -23.06 15.75
N VAL A 650 30.95 -21.99 15.74
CA VAL A 650 29.69 -21.94 16.51
C VAL A 650 28.51 -22.57 15.77
N ALA A 651 28.75 -23.23 14.62
CA ALA A 651 27.74 -23.92 13.81
C ALA A 651 26.57 -23.04 13.32
N THR A 652 26.74 -21.72 13.26
CA THR A 652 25.76 -20.81 12.63
C THR A 652 25.75 -20.94 11.10
N VAL A 653 26.82 -21.49 10.54
CA VAL A 653 26.97 -21.85 9.13
C VAL A 653 27.61 -23.26 9.07
N PRO A 654 27.19 -24.13 8.14
CA PRO A 654 27.84 -25.42 7.94
C PRO A 654 29.35 -25.27 7.67
N PRO A 655 30.18 -26.28 8.01
CA PRO A 655 31.62 -26.24 7.79
C PRO A 655 31.97 -26.46 6.31
N ASN A 656 31.40 -25.66 5.42
CA ASN A 656 31.75 -25.63 4.00
C ASN A 656 33.18 -25.09 3.83
N PRO A 657 33.93 -25.56 2.81
CA PRO A 657 35.30 -25.13 2.59
C PRO A 657 35.40 -23.63 2.28
N VAL A 658 36.42 -23.00 2.86
CA VAL A 658 36.83 -21.63 2.59
C VAL A 658 38.05 -21.69 1.69
N ILE A 659 37.98 -21.04 0.52
CA ILE A 659 39.11 -21.02 -0.42
C ILE A 659 40.02 -19.84 -0.09
N LEU A 660 41.32 -20.09 -0.01
CA LEU A 660 42.36 -19.11 0.24
C LEU A 660 43.33 -19.08 -0.96
N PHE A 661 43.17 -18.11 -1.86
CA PHE A 661 44.08 -17.95 -2.99
C PHE A 661 45.43 -17.38 -2.53
N GLY A 662 46.52 -18.03 -2.93
CA GLY A 662 47.88 -17.61 -2.61
C GLY A 662 48.77 -18.78 -2.21
N THR A 663 49.98 -18.48 -1.74
CA THR A 663 50.94 -19.53 -1.37
C THR A 663 50.72 -20.00 0.08
N PRO A 664 51.11 -21.24 0.41
CA PRO A 664 51.11 -21.72 1.79
C PRO A 664 51.93 -20.84 2.75
N GLU A 665 53.01 -20.20 2.27
CA GLU A 665 53.84 -19.31 3.07
C GLU A 665 53.09 -18.03 3.44
N HIS A 666 52.37 -17.42 2.49
CA HIS A 666 51.58 -16.22 2.74
C HIS A 666 50.50 -16.47 3.81
N TRP A 667 49.70 -17.53 3.63
CA TRP A 667 48.64 -17.88 4.57
C TRP A 667 49.18 -18.45 5.89
N GLY A 668 50.34 -19.12 5.86
CA GLY A 668 51.10 -19.54 7.03
C GLY A 668 51.45 -18.37 7.94
N ALA A 669 51.97 -17.28 7.37
CA ALA A 669 52.30 -16.07 8.11
C ALA A 669 51.07 -15.39 8.75
N LYS A 670 49.89 -15.55 8.16
CA LYS A 670 48.63 -14.96 8.64
C LYS A 670 47.89 -15.83 9.68
N ILE A 671 47.86 -17.14 9.46
CA ILE A 671 46.95 -18.06 10.17
C ILE A 671 47.67 -18.93 11.19
N SER A 672 48.80 -19.54 10.80
CA SER A 672 49.41 -20.64 11.57
C SER A 672 49.81 -20.23 12.98
N GLY A 673 50.47 -19.07 13.14
CA GLY A 673 50.90 -18.62 14.47
C GLY A 673 49.73 -18.43 15.44
N ARG A 674 48.62 -17.81 14.99
CA ARG A 674 47.40 -17.63 15.80
C ARG A 674 46.73 -18.97 16.12
N PHE A 675 46.62 -19.86 15.13
CA PHE A 675 46.02 -21.18 15.33
C PHE A 675 46.83 -22.01 16.34
N GLN A 676 48.14 -22.08 16.17
CA GLN A 676 49.04 -22.81 17.06
C GLN A 676 49.03 -22.24 18.48
N ALA A 677 49.09 -20.92 18.65
CA ALA A 677 48.99 -20.31 19.98
C ALA A 677 47.70 -20.72 20.70
N ASN A 678 46.58 -20.74 19.99
CA ASN A 678 45.30 -21.17 20.53
C ASN A 678 45.26 -22.69 20.82
N LEU A 679 45.86 -23.50 19.95
CA LEU A 679 45.94 -24.95 20.14
C LEU A 679 46.75 -25.30 21.39
N HIS A 680 47.95 -24.73 21.54
CA HIS A 680 48.84 -24.99 22.68
C HIS A 680 48.28 -24.46 24.01
N SER A 681 47.59 -23.31 23.99
CA SER A 681 46.94 -22.76 25.19
C SER A 681 45.59 -23.42 25.52
N GLY A 682 45.06 -24.25 24.62
CA GLY A 682 43.77 -24.93 24.79
C GLY A 682 42.54 -24.03 24.63
N THR A 683 42.68 -22.79 24.13
CA THR A 683 41.56 -21.83 23.95
C THR A 683 40.60 -22.22 22.82
N ILE A 684 41.02 -23.16 21.95
CA ILE A 684 40.18 -23.75 20.88
C ILE A 684 39.82 -25.21 21.15
N ARG A 685 39.93 -25.70 22.39
CA ARG A 685 39.57 -27.08 22.74
C ARG A 685 38.14 -27.42 22.25
N GLY A 686 38.01 -28.53 21.52
CA GLY A 686 36.76 -28.96 20.87
C GLY A 686 36.47 -28.30 19.52
N SER A 687 37.34 -27.40 19.06
CA SER A 687 37.25 -26.72 17.76
C SER A 687 38.55 -26.80 16.95
N GLU A 688 39.46 -27.71 17.32
CA GLU A 688 40.73 -27.96 16.64
C GLU A 688 40.52 -28.32 15.16
N TRP A 689 39.40 -28.97 14.87
CA TRP A 689 38.94 -29.33 13.52
C TRP A 689 38.75 -28.14 12.57
N ILE A 690 38.69 -26.90 13.06
CA ILE A 690 38.52 -25.72 12.20
C ILE A 690 39.65 -25.60 11.17
N CYS A 691 40.83 -26.18 11.43
CA CYS A 691 41.94 -26.25 10.48
C CYS A 691 41.63 -27.03 9.19
N THR A 692 40.53 -27.80 9.16
CA THR A 692 40.08 -28.57 7.98
C THR A 692 39.23 -27.73 7.01
N VAL A 693 38.79 -26.55 7.44
CA VAL A 693 37.87 -25.66 6.70
C VAL A 693 38.59 -24.76 5.69
N PRO A 694 39.71 -24.08 6.01
CA PRO A 694 40.42 -23.24 5.04
C PRO A 694 41.32 -24.08 4.14
N TRP A 695 41.22 -23.85 2.83
CA TRP A 695 41.96 -24.56 1.77
C TRP A 695 42.78 -23.57 0.95
N VAL A 696 44.10 -23.66 1.08
CA VAL A 696 45.04 -22.88 0.29
C VAL A 696 45.17 -23.46 -1.10
N VAL A 697 45.00 -22.59 -2.11
CA VAL A 697 45.04 -22.91 -3.53
C VAL A 697 45.91 -21.90 -4.26
N SER A 698 46.66 -22.36 -5.26
CA SER A 698 47.46 -21.50 -6.14
C SER A 698 46.74 -21.17 -7.44
N THR A 699 45.76 -21.99 -7.86
CA THR A 699 45.01 -21.79 -9.11
C THR A 699 43.51 -22.05 -8.94
N GLY A 700 42.71 -21.50 -9.84
CA GLY A 700 41.27 -21.72 -9.94
C GLY A 700 40.92 -23.18 -10.28
N ALA A 701 41.81 -23.89 -10.98
CA ALA A 701 41.66 -25.32 -11.23
C ALA A 701 41.77 -26.14 -9.94
N GLU A 702 42.72 -25.83 -9.07
CA GLU A 702 42.83 -26.45 -7.74
C GLU A 702 41.60 -26.13 -6.87
N ALA A 703 41.16 -24.87 -6.86
CA ALA A 703 39.96 -24.46 -6.14
C ALA A 703 38.71 -25.21 -6.62
N LEU A 704 38.58 -25.40 -7.93
CA LEU A 704 37.48 -26.13 -8.54
C LEU A 704 37.49 -27.61 -8.11
N GLU A 705 38.66 -28.23 -8.03
CA GLU A 705 38.80 -29.62 -7.56
C GLU A 705 38.40 -29.76 -6.08
N VAL A 706 38.81 -28.81 -5.22
CA VAL A 706 38.39 -28.79 -3.81
C VAL A 706 36.86 -28.76 -3.71
N TYR A 707 36.19 -27.88 -4.46
CA TYR A 707 34.74 -27.83 -4.47
C TYR A 707 34.11 -29.09 -5.09
N ARG A 708 34.69 -29.67 -6.14
CA ARG A 708 34.20 -30.92 -6.72
C ARG A 708 34.21 -32.04 -5.69
N HIS A 709 35.33 -32.23 -5.00
CA HIS A 709 35.43 -33.20 -3.91
C HIS A 709 34.46 -32.90 -2.78
N PHE A 710 34.17 -31.63 -2.47
CA PHE A 710 33.17 -31.27 -1.47
C PHE A 710 31.77 -31.70 -1.89
N PHE A 711 31.34 -31.34 -3.11
CA PHE A 711 30.00 -31.68 -3.59
C PHE A 711 29.78 -33.18 -3.81
N GLU A 712 30.86 -33.94 -4.02
CA GLU A 712 30.87 -35.40 -4.06
C GLU A 712 30.93 -36.06 -2.66
N GLY A 713 31.04 -35.27 -1.58
CA GLY A 713 31.14 -35.77 -0.21
C GLY A 713 32.50 -36.41 0.14
N LYS A 714 33.54 -36.18 -0.67
CA LYS A 714 34.89 -36.74 -0.52
C LYS A 714 35.86 -35.82 0.24
N LEU A 715 35.58 -34.51 0.28
CA LEU A 715 36.48 -33.56 0.94
C LEU A 715 36.50 -33.76 2.46
N PRO A 716 37.67 -33.89 3.10
CA PRO A 716 37.78 -34.09 4.54
C PRO A 716 37.61 -32.77 5.32
N VAL A 717 36.40 -32.21 5.32
CA VAL A 717 36.05 -30.99 6.06
C VAL A 717 35.09 -31.24 7.23
N GLY A 718 35.34 -30.62 8.38
CA GLY A 718 34.44 -30.60 9.54
C GLY A 718 34.94 -31.37 10.79
N PRO A 719 34.12 -31.44 11.86
CA PRO A 719 34.53 -31.90 13.19
C PRO A 719 35.16 -33.28 13.30
N ASN A 720 34.75 -34.20 12.44
CA ASN A 720 35.15 -35.62 12.50
C ASN A 720 36.31 -35.94 11.55
N LYS A 721 37.08 -34.93 11.12
CA LYS A 721 38.14 -35.08 10.13
C LYS A 721 39.52 -34.85 10.78
N PRO A 722 40.60 -35.47 10.24
CA PRO A 722 41.94 -35.33 10.81
C PRO A 722 42.38 -33.87 10.89
N THR A 723 42.91 -33.47 12.04
CA THR A 723 43.43 -32.12 12.27
C THR A 723 44.88 -31.99 11.83
N ASN A 724 45.34 -30.74 11.71
CA ASN A 724 46.75 -30.40 11.51
C ASN A 724 47.15 -29.23 12.43
N ASP A 725 48.44 -28.94 12.50
CA ASP A 725 49.04 -27.86 13.28
C ASP A 725 49.23 -26.54 12.50
N ARG A 726 48.97 -26.54 11.18
CA ARG A 726 49.10 -25.36 10.31
C ARG A 726 47.90 -24.42 10.42
N GLY A 727 46.73 -24.94 10.80
CA GLY A 727 45.48 -24.19 10.82
C GLY A 727 44.76 -24.13 9.48
N PHE A 728 45.30 -24.79 8.43
CA PHE A 728 44.69 -24.87 7.10
C PHE A 728 45.15 -26.11 6.32
N MET A 729 44.43 -26.42 5.25
CA MET A 729 44.74 -27.48 4.30
C MET A 729 45.41 -26.91 3.04
N VAL A 730 46.34 -27.64 2.42
CA VAL A 730 46.93 -27.27 1.13
C VAL A 730 46.35 -28.17 0.04
N ALA A 731 45.68 -27.57 -0.95
CA ALA A 731 44.97 -28.34 -1.97
C ALA A 731 45.93 -29.24 -2.77
N ALA A 732 47.05 -28.70 -3.25
CA ALA A 732 48.04 -29.47 -4.01
C ALA A 732 48.55 -30.72 -3.25
N GLU A 733 48.80 -30.61 -1.94
CA GLU A 733 49.24 -31.74 -1.11
C GLU A 733 48.15 -32.82 -0.97
N TYR A 734 46.89 -32.41 -0.82
CA TYR A 734 45.75 -33.32 -0.74
C TYR A 734 45.48 -34.01 -2.08
N LEU A 735 45.45 -33.24 -3.17
CA LEU A 735 45.17 -33.75 -4.52
C LEU A 735 46.27 -34.68 -5.03
N ALA A 736 47.52 -34.44 -4.65
CA ALA A 736 48.62 -35.36 -4.96
C ALA A 736 48.46 -36.73 -4.27
N LYS A 737 47.81 -36.79 -3.10
CA LYS A 737 47.53 -38.04 -2.37
C LYS A 737 46.23 -38.74 -2.81
N ALA A 738 45.34 -38.00 -3.47
CA ALA A 738 44.05 -38.50 -3.94
C ALA A 738 44.10 -39.11 -5.36
N LYS A 739 45.17 -38.81 -6.11
CA LYS A 739 45.56 -39.52 -7.33
C LYS A 739 46.25 -40.83 -6.97
#